data_AF-A0A935MLR3-F1
#
_entry.id   AF-A0A935MLR3-F1
#
_cell.length_a   1.000
_cell.length_b   1.000
_cell.length_c   1.000
_cell.angle_alpha   90.00
_cell.angle_beta   90.00
_cell.angle_gamma   90.00
#
_symmetry.space_group_name_H-M   'P 1'
#
loop_
_entity.id
_entity.type
_entity.pdbx_description
1 polymer ?
#
loop_
_entity_poly.entity_id
_entity_poly.type
_entity_poly.pdbx_seq_one_letter_code
_entity_poly.pdbx_strand_id
1 'polypeptide(L)'
;MYASYADLYLKTGKQEKAILALKNAVEHTKKKRIKARYAFILAQLYQKENRLESSNTYFKQCMEWKPGYDLAFHCRMNLLLNEAAEGADPEKIVAGIESLLKDPKNKDFQGELYYALGLISLKNNKKPEALDQFNLALQAPNTGNSQKADVYSKLADIYFDDQDYLKAKLYYDSTLTMLGKNDERRIKVSKLVANLEEIAQHLQQIALQDSLLKISGLSVKDKRALAIQLKNARKAKNAEPNTNNPNRDLRNRFAEMEALSNGPFNREVEKKADAKKQTSSFFAYDQRSINRGRSEFEQIWGNRTLEDNWRRKNKNTFSINEIKVERTEEESDTLESDLAQILSTIPDSPEEITMAKNKIAESLYALGILYREKLENYPKSTGSLKKLLEAYPKHERRIDALYYLYLNCLDLRDQACANSYSDQIIYEFPGSHYAKILSDPEYVKSLLAKRDEISNDYINAYKLYSDKNYADAYSALQILKNKIKPPHVLEAKVALLSALCLGNTQGKDVYINALRDVVANYPSSAEEVKAKEILRFLKGDQDAFIEISQNTLDQTNFKLEDDKMHFVLIVLFDPQDKVVDKAKISISDYNQNYHKPENLKMTSVELDIEINQPLILIRKFDTRSAAMKYYEGIQRKPKEFITGFDNWESFVITQNNYREVLRLKTLTEYKTFFKKNYLEGK
;
A
#
# COMPACT_ATOMS: atom_id res chain seq x y z
N MET A 1 -24.40 17.06 -29.35
CA MET A 1 -24.56 15.68 -29.83
C MET A 1 -23.20 15.03 -30.09
N TYR A 2 -22.38 15.47 -31.06
CA TYR A 2 -21.07 14.86 -31.35
C TYR A 2 -20.11 14.79 -30.15
N ALA A 3 -19.97 15.85 -29.36
CA ALA A 3 -19.12 15.84 -28.16
C ALA A 3 -19.60 14.83 -27.10
N SER A 4 -20.92 14.61 -27.00
CA SER A 4 -21.51 13.61 -26.09
C SER A 4 -21.24 12.19 -26.57
N TYR A 5 -21.29 11.95 -27.88
CA TYR A 5 -20.87 10.67 -28.45
C TYR A 5 -19.38 10.41 -28.24
N ALA A 6 -18.54 11.43 -28.39
CA ALA A 6 -17.12 11.31 -28.09
C ALA A 6 -16.87 10.92 -26.63
N ASP A 7 -17.52 11.58 -25.67
CA ASP A 7 -17.41 11.24 -24.24
C ASP A 7 -17.85 9.79 -23.96
N LEU A 8 -18.98 9.36 -24.53
CA LEU A 8 -19.46 7.97 -24.43
C LEU A 8 -18.46 6.97 -25.00
N TYR A 9 -17.87 7.27 -26.17
CA TYR A 9 -16.90 6.40 -26.80
C TYR A 9 -15.59 6.32 -26.02
N LEU A 10 -15.13 7.42 -25.43
CA LEU A 10 -13.96 7.40 -24.53
C LEU A 10 -14.21 6.53 -23.30
N LYS A 11 -15.39 6.66 -22.66
CA LYS A 11 -15.77 5.86 -21.49
C LYS A 11 -15.98 4.36 -21.80
N THR A 12 -16.21 4.02 -23.06
CA THR A 12 -16.40 2.63 -23.50
C THR A 12 -15.18 2.05 -24.22
N GLY A 13 -14.03 2.74 -24.17
CA GLY A 13 -12.78 2.29 -24.79
C GLY A 13 -12.77 2.31 -26.32
N LYS A 14 -13.74 2.95 -26.96
CA LYS A 14 -13.90 3.00 -28.44
C LYS A 14 -13.19 4.21 -29.02
N GLN A 15 -11.86 4.24 -28.92
CA GLN A 15 -11.05 5.42 -29.19
C GLN A 15 -11.18 5.99 -30.62
N GLU A 16 -11.11 5.16 -31.66
CA GLU A 16 -11.27 5.61 -33.06
C GLU A 16 -12.63 6.27 -33.33
N LYS A 17 -13.71 5.74 -32.72
CA LYS A 17 -15.04 6.34 -32.82
C LYS A 17 -15.11 7.67 -32.07
N ALA A 18 -14.41 7.79 -30.94
CA ALA A 18 -14.30 9.05 -30.21
C ALA A 18 -13.55 10.12 -31.03
N ILE A 19 -12.46 9.75 -31.71
CA ILE A 19 -11.71 10.63 -32.62
C ILE A 19 -12.62 11.15 -33.74
N LEU A 20 -13.36 10.26 -34.41
CA LEU A 20 -14.30 10.66 -35.47
C LEU A 20 -15.40 11.61 -34.94
N ALA A 21 -15.98 11.29 -33.78
CA ALA A 21 -16.98 12.13 -33.15
C ALA A 21 -16.41 13.50 -32.74
N LEU A 22 -15.16 13.57 -32.26
CA LEU A 22 -14.48 14.83 -31.92
C LEU A 22 -14.16 15.67 -33.15
N LYS A 23 -13.76 15.06 -34.27
CA LYS A 23 -13.59 15.78 -35.55
C LYS A 23 -14.87 16.48 -35.97
N ASN A 24 -15.99 15.76 -35.97
CA ASN A 24 -17.31 16.33 -36.26
C ASN A 24 -17.70 17.41 -35.24
N ALA A 25 -17.35 17.22 -33.96
CA ALA A 25 -17.59 18.23 -32.93
C ALA A 25 -16.79 19.53 -33.20
N VAL A 26 -15.54 19.45 -33.63
CA VAL A 26 -14.72 20.61 -34.01
C VAL A 26 -15.31 21.34 -35.21
N GLU A 27 -15.75 20.61 -36.23
CA GLU A 27 -16.31 21.17 -37.46
C GLU A 27 -17.60 21.97 -37.20
N HIS A 28 -18.55 21.35 -36.50
CA HIS A 28 -19.90 21.92 -36.31
C HIS A 28 -20.05 22.89 -35.14
N THR A 29 -19.02 23.10 -34.31
CA THR A 29 -19.10 23.99 -33.14
C THR A 29 -18.82 25.44 -33.50
N LYS A 30 -19.77 26.36 -33.39
CA LYS A 30 -19.51 27.78 -33.77
C LYS A 30 -18.56 28.53 -32.83
N LYS A 31 -18.60 28.25 -31.52
CA LYS A 31 -17.81 29.00 -30.51
C LYS A 31 -16.33 28.59 -30.54
N LYS A 32 -15.44 29.53 -30.92
CA LYS A 32 -13.99 29.31 -31.02
C LYS A 32 -13.34 28.70 -29.77
N ARG A 33 -13.68 29.19 -28.57
CA ARG A 33 -13.16 28.63 -27.30
C ARG A 33 -13.52 27.15 -27.10
N ILE A 34 -14.71 26.73 -27.54
CA ILE A 34 -15.14 25.34 -27.44
C ILE A 34 -14.46 24.50 -28.53
N LYS A 35 -14.31 25.03 -29.77
CA LYS A 35 -13.50 24.37 -30.81
C LYS A 35 -12.08 24.08 -30.32
N ALA A 36 -11.44 25.05 -29.68
CA ALA A 36 -10.10 24.91 -29.13
C ALA A 36 -10.02 23.77 -28.11
N ARG A 37 -11.00 23.67 -27.21
CA ARG A 37 -11.07 22.55 -26.25
C ARG A 37 -11.21 21.20 -26.95
N TYR A 38 -12.04 21.09 -27.98
CA TYR A 38 -12.18 19.83 -28.72
C TYR A 38 -10.94 19.47 -29.53
N ALA A 39 -10.28 20.45 -30.17
CA ALA A 39 -9.00 20.19 -30.84
C ALA A 39 -7.89 19.80 -29.86
N PHE A 40 -7.85 20.39 -28.67
CA PHE A 40 -6.92 19.97 -27.63
C PHE A 40 -7.12 18.51 -27.23
N ILE A 41 -8.37 18.10 -26.96
CA ILE A 41 -8.68 16.69 -26.62
C ILE A 41 -8.31 15.77 -27.79
N LEU A 42 -8.65 16.16 -29.01
CA LEU A 42 -8.31 15.38 -30.21
C LEU A 42 -6.79 15.24 -30.40
N ALA A 43 -6.03 16.29 -30.12
CA ALA A 43 -4.57 16.26 -30.14
C ALA A 43 -4.00 15.29 -29.10
N GLN A 44 -4.54 15.27 -27.88
CA GLN A 44 -4.14 14.32 -26.84
C GLN A 44 -4.47 12.87 -27.20
N LEU A 45 -5.60 12.61 -27.86
CA LEU A 45 -5.93 11.25 -28.34
C LEU A 45 -4.94 10.79 -29.41
N TYR A 46 -4.60 11.65 -30.37
CA TYR A 46 -3.57 11.34 -31.36
C TYR A 46 -2.19 11.15 -30.74
N GLN A 47 -1.85 11.93 -29.72
CA GLN A 47 -0.61 11.79 -28.97
C GLN A 47 -0.52 10.41 -28.29
N LYS A 48 -1.61 9.96 -27.66
CA LYS A 48 -1.69 8.62 -27.04
C LYS A 48 -1.55 7.47 -28.05
N GLU A 49 -1.97 7.68 -29.31
CA GLU A 49 -1.77 6.73 -30.41
C GLU A 49 -0.38 6.83 -31.06
N ASN A 50 0.50 7.66 -30.52
CA ASN A 50 1.81 7.98 -31.11
C ASN A 50 1.70 8.55 -32.55
N ARG A 51 0.57 9.17 -32.89
CA ARG A 51 0.30 9.85 -34.17
C ARG A 51 0.64 11.33 -34.06
N LEU A 52 1.93 11.61 -33.87
CA LEU A 52 2.44 12.92 -33.44
C LEU A 52 2.19 14.04 -34.45
N GLU A 53 2.24 13.77 -35.75
CA GLU A 53 1.91 14.76 -36.78
C GLU A 53 0.45 15.24 -36.68
N SER A 54 -0.49 14.30 -36.51
CA SER A 54 -1.92 14.61 -36.30
C SER A 54 -2.10 15.37 -34.99
N SER A 55 -1.40 14.95 -33.93
CA SER A 55 -1.42 15.61 -32.63
C SER A 55 -0.95 17.06 -32.73
N ASN A 56 0.20 17.30 -33.36
CA ASN A 56 0.78 18.62 -33.58
C ASN A 56 -0.15 19.53 -34.39
N THR A 57 -0.80 18.99 -35.41
CA THR A 57 -1.80 19.72 -36.22
C THR A 57 -2.93 20.24 -35.33
N TYR A 58 -3.53 19.39 -34.50
CA TYR A 58 -4.64 19.79 -33.65
C TYR A 58 -4.23 20.67 -32.47
N PHE A 59 -3.02 20.52 -31.91
CA PHE A 59 -2.50 21.48 -30.93
C PHE A 59 -2.28 22.87 -31.53
N LYS A 60 -1.75 22.95 -32.76
CA LYS A 60 -1.61 24.22 -33.49
C LYS A 60 -2.98 24.86 -33.76
N GLN A 61 -3.95 24.09 -34.27
CA GLN A 61 -5.32 24.56 -34.47
C GLN A 61 -5.98 25.03 -33.17
N CYS A 62 -5.75 24.34 -32.04
CA CYS A 62 -6.22 24.78 -30.74
C CYS A 62 -5.72 26.21 -30.44
N MET A 63 -4.43 26.47 -30.65
CA MET A 63 -3.82 27.79 -30.42
C MET A 63 -4.33 28.88 -31.37
N GLU A 64 -4.60 28.56 -32.64
CA GLU A 64 -5.15 29.51 -33.62
C GLU A 64 -6.51 30.08 -33.19
N TRP A 65 -7.30 29.31 -32.45
CA TRP A 65 -8.59 29.75 -31.92
C TRP A 65 -8.51 30.52 -30.60
N LYS A 66 -7.31 30.90 -30.17
CA LYS A 66 -7.02 31.76 -29.00
C LYS A 66 -7.72 31.26 -27.73
N PRO A 67 -7.33 30.08 -27.22
CA PRO A 67 -7.94 29.53 -26.03
C PRO A 67 -7.54 30.32 -24.78
N GLY A 68 -8.10 29.94 -23.63
CA GLY A 68 -7.62 30.45 -22.34
C GLY A 68 -6.14 30.11 -22.12
N TYR A 69 -5.49 30.85 -21.20
CA TYR A 69 -4.05 30.74 -20.98
C TYR A 69 -3.61 29.31 -20.67
N ASP A 70 -4.27 28.64 -19.73
CA ASP A 70 -3.95 27.27 -19.30
C ASP A 70 -3.95 26.29 -20.49
N LEU A 71 -4.99 26.36 -21.33
CA LEU A 71 -5.09 25.48 -22.49
C LEU A 71 -4.02 25.80 -23.53
N ALA A 72 -3.70 27.09 -23.74
CA ALA A 72 -2.60 27.50 -24.62
C ALA A 72 -1.23 27.02 -24.09
N PHE A 73 -1.02 27.10 -22.77
CA PHE A 73 0.16 26.60 -22.09
C PHE A 73 0.32 25.09 -22.33
N HIS A 74 -0.72 24.29 -22.07
CA HIS A 74 -0.64 22.85 -22.31
C HIS A 74 -0.45 22.51 -23.80
N CYS A 75 -0.99 23.30 -24.74
CA CYS A 75 -0.68 23.11 -26.17
C CYS A 75 0.82 23.29 -26.45
N ARG A 76 1.43 24.37 -25.94
CA ARG A 76 2.88 24.62 -26.13
C ARG A 76 3.73 23.53 -25.50
N MET A 77 3.39 23.13 -24.27
CA MET A 77 4.09 22.06 -23.57
C MET A 77 4.01 20.74 -24.34
N ASN A 78 2.81 20.35 -24.81
CA ASN A 78 2.66 19.09 -25.54
C ASN A 78 3.30 19.12 -26.93
N LEU A 79 3.37 20.26 -27.60
CA LEU A 79 4.14 20.40 -28.84
C LEU A 79 5.63 20.12 -28.61
N LEU A 80 6.22 20.68 -27.56
CA LEU A 80 7.62 20.40 -27.18
C LEU A 80 7.83 18.92 -26.84
N LEU A 81 6.88 18.30 -26.12
CA LEU A 81 6.93 16.87 -25.81
C LEU A 81 6.82 15.99 -27.07
N ASN A 82 6.01 16.39 -28.04
CA ASN A 82 5.91 15.68 -29.33
C ASN A 82 7.20 15.81 -30.14
N GLU A 83 7.81 17.00 -30.19
CA GLU A 83 9.12 17.20 -30.84
C GLU A 83 10.20 16.32 -30.19
N ALA A 84 10.21 16.24 -28.84
CA ALA A 84 11.10 15.34 -28.11
C ALA A 84 10.81 13.85 -28.41
N ALA A 85 9.54 13.50 -28.63
CA ALA A 85 9.13 12.16 -29.02
C ALA A 85 9.62 11.80 -30.44
N GLU A 86 9.56 12.76 -31.37
CA GLU A 86 10.05 12.67 -32.76
C GLU A 86 11.58 12.68 -32.89
N GLY A 87 12.31 12.84 -31.79
CA GLY A 87 13.79 12.79 -31.77
C GLY A 87 14.46 14.13 -32.07
N ALA A 88 13.76 15.25 -31.85
CA ALA A 88 14.37 16.57 -31.90
C ALA A 88 15.50 16.72 -30.86
N ASP A 89 16.37 17.70 -31.10
CA ASP A 89 17.51 18.04 -30.24
C ASP A 89 17.08 18.27 -28.78
N PRO A 90 17.49 17.40 -27.82
CA PRO A 90 17.10 17.50 -26.43
C PRO A 90 17.41 18.85 -25.79
N GLU A 91 18.52 19.49 -26.16
CA GLU A 91 18.91 20.77 -25.58
C GLU A 91 17.93 21.89 -25.97
N LYS A 92 17.44 21.85 -27.22
CA LYS A 92 16.40 22.80 -27.68
C LYS A 92 15.08 22.58 -26.96
N ILE A 93 14.69 21.33 -26.73
CA ILE A 93 13.46 21.01 -26.00
C ILE A 93 13.57 21.48 -24.54
N VAL A 94 14.69 21.17 -23.88
CA VAL A 94 14.96 21.61 -22.50
C VAL A 94 14.92 23.13 -22.41
N ALA A 95 15.62 23.84 -23.30
CA ALA A 95 15.59 25.29 -23.36
C ALA A 95 14.17 25.85 -23.58
N GLY A 96 13.36 25.18 -24.42
CA GLY A 96 11.95 25.51 -24.62
C GLY A 96 11.13 25.39 -23.34
N ILE A 97 11.27 24.29 -22.60
CA ILE A 97 10.55 24.06 -21.34
C ILE A 97 11.05 24.99 -20.23
N GLU A 98 12.36 25.25 -20.13
CA GLU A 98 12.93 26.22 -19.20
C GLU A 98 12.44 27.65 -19.47
N SER A 99 12.22 28.00 -20.74
CA SER A 99 11.63 29.30 -21.09
C SER A 99 10.20 29.44 -20.54
N LEU A 100 9.42 28.34 -20.57
CA LEU A 100 8.09 28.30 -19.94
C LEU A 100 8.22 28.40 -18.42
N LEU A 101 9.21 27.77 -17.81
CA LEU A 101 9.45 27.80 -16.36
C LEU A 101 9.78 29.23 -15.85
N LYS A 102 10.48 30.02 -16.67
CA LYS A 102 10.86 31.42 -16.37
C LYS A 102 9.69 32.40 -16.49
N ASP A 103 8.62 32.07 -17.22
CA ASP A 103 7.45 32.94 -17.34
C ASP A 103 6.67 32.95 -16.01
N PRO A 104 6.53 34.10 -15.32
CA PRO A 104 5.83 34.17 -14.04
C PRO A 104 4.36 33.76 -14.11
N LYS A 105 3.75 33.80 -15.31
CA LYS A 105 2.37 33.32 -15.53
C LYS A 105 2.25 31.80 -15.42
N ASN A 106 3.37 31.06 -15.52
CA ASN A 106 3.41 29.61 -15.42
C ASN A 106 3.72 29.10 -14.01
N LYS A 107 3.66 29.97 -12.99
CA LYS A 107 3.97 29.60 -11.60
C LYS A 107 3.16 28.38 -11.13
N ASP A 108 1.90 28.29 -11.53
CA ASP A 108 1.00 27.19 -11.15
C ASP A 108 1.25 25.90 -11.92
N PHE A 109 2.01 25.97 -13.03
CA PHE A 109 2.36 24.82 -13.87
C PHE A 109 3.82 24.36 -13.69
N GLN A 110 4.57 24.95 -12.75
CA GLN A 110 5.98 24.60 -12.53
C GLN A 110 6.18 23.12 -12.26
N GLY A 111 5.28 22.49 -11.50
CA GLY A 111 5.32 21.04 -11.29
C GLY A 111 5.27 20.26 -12.60
N GLU A 112 4.47 20.70 -13.58
CA GLU A 112 4.25 19.96 -14.83
C GLU A 112 5.48 20.08 -15.73
N LEU A 113 6.08 21.26 -15.75
CA LEU A 113 7.31 21.54 -16.47
C LEU A 113 8.49 20.74 -15.90
N TYR A 114 8.63 20.70 -14.57
CA TYR A 114 9.67 19.88 -13.94
C TYR A 114 9.45 18.38 -14.19
N TYR A 115 8.21 17.91 -14.14
CA TYR A 115 7.90 16.52 -14.49
C TYR A 115 8.26 16.21 -15.96
N ALA A 116 7.93 17.11 -16.89
CA ALA A 116 8.29 16.99 -18.30
C ALA A 116 9.83 16.97 -18.51
N LEU A 117 10.57 17.86 -17.85
CA LEU A 117 12.04 17.84 -17.85
C LEU A 117 12.58 16.50 -17.33
N GLY A 118 12.00 15.97 -16.26
CA GLY A 118 12.38 14.67 -15.71
C GLY A 118 12.18 13.52 -16.71
N LEU A 119 11.04 13.49 -17.41
CA LEU A 119 10.78 12.50 -18.45
C LEU A 119 11.77 12.60 -19.63
N ILE A 120 12.09 13.82 -20.06
CA ILE A 120 13.06 14.06 -21.15
C ILE A 120 14.46 13.63 -20.71
N SER A 121 14.89 14.00 -19.50
CA SER A 121 16.18 13.57 -18.95
C SER A 121 16.27 12.06 -18.88
N LEU A 122 15.20 11.38 -18.41
CA LEU A 122 15.17 9.92 -18.35
C LEU A 122 15.27 9.27 -19.73
N LYS A 123 14.54 9.78 -20.73
CA LYS A 123 14.61 9.29 -22.12
C LYS A 123 16.00 9.43 -22.72
N ASN A 124 16.75 10.45 -22.29
CA ASN A 124 18.13 10.72 -22.73
C ASN A 124 19.19 10.04 -21.85
N ASN A 125 18.81 9.04 -21.04
CA ASN A 125 19.71 8.32 -20.11
C ASN A 125 20.37 9.21 -19.04
N LYS A 126 19.84 10.42 -18.81
CA LYS A 126 20.27 11.36 -17.76
C LYS A 126 19.44 11.15 -16.49
N LYS A 127 19.62 9.97 -15.90
CA LYS A 127 18.79 9.51 -14.78
C LYS A 127 18.97 10.33 -13.49
N PRO A 128 20.19 10.70 -13.05
CA PRO A 128 20.36 11.56 -11.88
C PRO A 128 19.61 12.89 -12.04
N GLU A 129 19.75 13.52 -13.21
CA GLU A 129 19.05 14.75 -13.54
C GLU A 129 17.54 14.53 -13.55
N ALA A 130 17.05 13.40 -14.06
CA ALA A 130 15.62 13.07 -14.02
C ALA A 130 15.08 13.02 -12.59
N LEU A 131 15.81 12.37 -11.67
CA LEU A 131 15.44 12.29 -10.25
C LEU A 131 15.38 13.68 -9.59
N ASP A 132 16.34 14.56 -9.90
CA ASP A 132 16.33 15.94 -9.41
C ASP A 132 15.12 16.71 -9.92
N GLN A 133 14.79 16.60 -11.22
CA GLN A 133 13.64 17.25 -11.80
C GLN A 133 12.31 16.73 -11.22
N PHE A 134 12.18 15.42 -10.99
CA PHE A 134 11.01 14.87 -10.31
C PHE A 134 10.86 15.37 -8.87
N ASN A 135 11.97 15.50 -8.14
CA ASN A 135 11.95 16.10 -6.80
C ASN A 135 11.52 17.57 -6.83
N LEU A 136 11.98 18.34 -7.82
CA LEU A 136 11.52 19.72 -8.04
C LEU A 136 10.03 19.77 -8.38
N ALA A 137 9.52 18.82 -9.18
CA ALA A 137 8.10 18.73 -9.50
C ALA A 137 7.22 18.53 -8.26
N LEU A 138 7.67 17.69 -7.32
CA LEU A 138 6.98 17.43 -6.06
C LEU A 138 7.00 18.63 -5.10
N GLN A 139 8.04 19.47 -5.17
CA GLN A 139 8.23 20.66 -4.34
C GLN A 139 7.59 21.92 -4.91
N ALA A 140 7.26 21.90 -6.21
CA ALA A 140 6.65 23.03 -6.88
C ALA A 140 5.33 23.47 -6.22
N PRO A 141 5.04 24.78 -6.21
CA PRO A 141 3.76 25.27 -5.69
C PRO A 141 2.61 24.73 -6.54
N ASN A 142 1.45 24.54 -5.90
CA ASN A 142 0.20 24.13 -6.56
C ASN A 142 0.23 22.76 -7.27
N THR A 143 1.26 21.92 -7.04
CA THR A 143 1.27 20.53 -7.52
C THR A 143 0.14 19.72 -6.87
N GLY A 144 -0.90 19.44 -7.66
CA GLY A 144 -2.09 18.69 -7.22
C GLY A 144 -1.81 17.20 -6.98
N ASN A 145 -2.73 16.52 -6.27
CA ASN A 145 -2.57 15.10 -5.94
C ASN A 145 -2.43 14.21 -7.18
N SER A 146 -3.20 14.45 -8.24
CA SER A 146 -3.07 13.68 -9.49
C SER A 146 -1.65 13.75 -10.06
N GLN A 147 -1.07 14.95 -10.05
CA GLN A 147 0.28 15.16 -10.55
C GLN A 147 1.34 14.56 -9.63
N LYS A 148 1.17 14.67 -8.31
CA LYS A 148 2.04 13.97 -7.36
C LYS A 148 1.99 12.46 -7.57
N ALA A 149 0.82 11.90 -7.86
CA ALA A 149 0.68 10.49 -8.20
C ALA A 149 1.49 10.14 -9.46
N ASP A 150 1.47 10.99 -10.50
CA ASP A 150 2.26 10.76 -11.72
C ASP A 150 3.77 10.76 -11.41
N VAL A 151 4.24 11.74 -10.63
CA VAL A 151 5.66 11.83 -10.26
C VAL A 151 6.09 10.67 -9.37
N TYR A 152 5.32 10.34 -8.34
CA TYR A 152 5.61 9.19 -7.47
C TYR A 152 5.58 7.87 -8.22
N SER A 153 4.60 7.67 -9.11
CA SER A 153 4.54 6.46 -9.92
C SER A 153 5.79 6.35 -10.78
N LYS A 154 6.25 7.45 -11.36
CA LYS A 154 7.45 7.41 -12.21
C LYS A 154 8.72 7.16 -11.41
N LEU A 155 8.85 7.74 -10.23
CA LEU A 155 9.94 7.44 -9.30
C LEU A 155 9.91 5.96 -8.88
N ALA A 156 8.72 5.43 -8.59
CA ALA A 156 8.54 4.03 -8.24
C ALA A 156 8.99 3.08 -9.36
N ASP A 157 8.59 3.37 -10.62
CA ASP A 157 9.02 2.61 -11.79
C ASP A 157 10.54 2.59 -11.92
N ILE A 158 11.19 3.76 -11.79
CA ILE A 158 12.66 3.88 -11.88
C ILE A 158 13.35 3.00 -10.84
N TYR A 159 12.92 3.09 -9.58
CA TYR A 159 13.51 2.26 -8.51
C TYR A 159 13.17 0.78 -8.66
N PHE A 160 12.01 0.46 -9.24
CA PHE A 160 11.64 -0.92 -9.54
C PHE A 160 12.56 -1.52 -10.61
N ASP A 161 12.82 -0.77 -11.67
CA ASP A 161 13.72 -1.16 -12.77
C ASP A 161 15.17 -1.30 -12.27
N ASP A 162 15.58 -0.43 -11.35
CA ASP A 162 16.86 -0.54 -10.62
C ASP A 162 16.91 -1.72 -9.64
N GLN A 163 15.78 -2.40 -9.45
CA GLN A 163 15.59 -3.45 -8.47
C GLN A 163 15.79 -2.97 -7.01
N ASP A 164 15.73 -1.65 -6.76
CA ASP A 164 15.61 -1.06 -5.43
C ASP A 164 14.14 -1.12 -4.98
N TYR A 165 13.70 -2.35 -4.72
CA TYR A 165 12.30 -2.67 -4.40
C TYR A 165 11.79 -1.99 -3.15
N LEU A 166 12.69 -1.66 -2.24
CA LEU A 166 12.34 -1.01 -1.00
C LEU A 166 11.94 0.45 -1.27
N LYS A 167 12.71 1.16 -2.12
CA LYS A 167 12.32 2.50 -2.55
C LYS A 167 11.14 2.49 -3.50
N ALA A 168 11.09 1.53 -4.43
CA ALA A 168 9.97 1.36 -5.32
C ALA A 168 8.65 1.23 -4.54
N LYS A 169 8.62 0.38 -3.51
CA LYS A 169 7.47 0.17 -2.64
C LYS A 169 7.01 1.47 -1.97
N LEU A 170 7.92 2.24 -1.38
CA LEU A 170 7.58 3.52 -0.75
C LEU A 170 6.94 4.52 -1.72
N TYR A 171 7.46 4.59 -2.95
CA TYR A 171 6.88 5.47 -3.96
C TYR A 171 5.57 4.95 -4.53
N TYR A 172 5.37 3.64 -4.66
CA TYR A 172 4.08 3.06 -5.02
C TYR A 172 3.03 3.26 -3.92
N ASP A 173 3.38 3.12 -2.64
CA ASP A 173 2.50 3.46 -1.51
C ASP A 173 2.05 4.92 -1.62
N SER A 174 3.01 5.82 -1.83
CA SER A 174 2.74 7.26 -1.99
C SER A 174 1.83 7.52 -3.19
N THR A 175 2.07 6.82 -4.30
CA THR A 175 1.20 6.87 -5.48
C THR A 175 -0.23 6.50 -5.11
N LEU A 176 -0.47 5.39 -4.40
CA LEU A 176 -1.81 4.99 -3.94
C LEU A 176 -2.47 6.02 -3.02
N THR A 177 -1.72 6.68 -2.15
CA THR A 177 -2.30 7.75 -1.31
C THR A 177 -2.73 8.97 -2.11
N MET A 178 -2.07 9.24 -3.25
CA MET A 178 -2.35 10.39 -4.10
C MET A 178 -3.43 10.12 -5.17
N LEU A 179 -3.59 8.87 -5.62
CA LEU A 179 -4.59 8.47 -6.61
C LEU A 179 -6.02 8.59 -6.04
N GLY A 180 -6.94 9.18 -6.81
CA GLY A 180 -8.36 9.23 -6.44
C GLY A 180 -9.01 7.84 -6.42
N LYS A 181 -10.07 7.63 -5.61
CA LYS A 181 -10.71 6.31 -5.40
C LYS A 181 -11.06 5.56 -6.70
N ASN A 182 -11.48 6.28 -7.74
CA ASN A 182 -11.93 5.71 -9.02
C ASN A 182 -10.84 5.70 -10.12
N ASP A 183 -9.58 5.99 -9.78
CA ASP A 183 -8.49 5.94 -10.77
C ASP A 183 -8.15 4.48 -11.11
N GLU A 184 -8.28 4.11 -12.38
CA GLU A 184 -8.04 2.74 -12.89
C GLU A 184 -6.63 2.24 -12.56
N ARG A 185 -5.65 3.14 -12.43
CA ARG A 185 -4.26 2.79 -12.10
C ARG A 185 -4.13 2.20 -10.69
N ARG A 186 -5.08 2.47 -9.78
CA ARG A 186 -5.06 1.93 -8.41
C ARG A 186 -4.99 0.41 -8.39
N ILE A 187 -5.67 -0.28 -9.30
CA ILE A 187 -5.66 -1.75 -9.35
C ILE A 187 -4.24 -2.26 -9.60
N LYS A 188 -3.57 -1.70 -10.62
CA LYS A 188 -2.19 -2.07 -10.98
C LYS A 188 -1.22 -1.72 -9.86
N VAL A 189 -1.28 -0.49 -9.35
CA VAL A 189 -0.36 -0.02 -8.30
C VAL A 189 -0.57 -0.79 -6.99
N SER A 190 -1.81 -1.11 -6.62
CA SER A 190 -2.12 -1.91 -5.42
C SER A 190 -1.50 -3.31 -5.51
N LYS A 191 -1.61 -3.97 -6.68
CA LYS A 191 -0.96 -5.26 -6.90
C LYS A 191 0.57 -5.17 -6.78
N LEU A 192 1.18 -4.09 -7.28
CA LEU A 192 2.62 -3.86 -7.16
C LEU A 192 3.03 -3.65 -5.70
N VAL A 193 2.29 -2.85 -4.93
CA VAL A 193 2.51 -2.67 -3.49
C VAL A 193 2.42 -4.01 -2.77
N ALA A 194 1.35 -4.77 -3.00
CA ALA A 194 1.15 -6.07 -2.36
C ALA A 194 2.29 -7.06 -2.68
N ASN A 195 2.74 -7.10 -3.94
CA ASN A 195 3.87 -7.95 -4.34
C ASN A 195 5.20 -7.51 -3.70
N LEU A 196 5.37 -6.22 -3.43
CA LEU A 196 6.59 -5.66 -2.86
C LEU A 196 6.60 -5.63 -1.33
N GLU A 197 5.45 -5.77 -0.66
CA GLU A 197 5.32 -5.68 0.80
C GLU A 197 6.18 -6.73 1.51
N GLU A 198 5.96 -8.01 1.23
CA GLU A 198 6.74 -9.11 1.84
C GLU A 198 8.24 -9.01 1.47
N ILE A 199 8.53 -8.62 0.22
CA ILE A 199 9.90 -8.41 -0.25
C ILE A 199 10.59 -7.30 0.56
N ALA A 200 9.91 -6.18 0.78
CA ALA A 200 10.42 -5.06 1.54
C ALA A 200 10.67 -5.45 3.00
N GLN A 201 9.76 -6.21 3.61
CA GLN A 201 9.90 -6.70 4.98
C GLN A 201 11.15 -7.59 5.15
N HIS A 202 11.37 -8.55 4.25
CA HIS A 202 12.56 -9.40 4.32
C HIS A 202 13.86 -8.64 4.03
N LEU A 203 13.85 -7.69 3.09
CA LEU A 203 15.01 -6.82 2.84
C LEU A 203 15.36 -5.97 4.09
N GLN A 204 14.36 -5.40 4.75
CA GLN A 204 14.55 -4.65 6.00
C GLN A 204 15.03 -5.55 7.13
N GLN A 205 14.49 -6.76 7.24
CA GLN A 205 14.91 -7.73 8.24
C GLN A 205 16.38 -8.11 8.06
N ILE A 206 16.83 -8.40 6.83
CA ILE A 206 18.25 -8.67 6.56
C ILE A 206 19.12 -7.48 6.95
N ALA A 207 18.78 -6.27 6.47
CA ALA A 207 19.55 -5.06 6.76
C ALA A 207 19.65 -4.77 8.28
N LEU A 208 18.55 -4.97 9.00
CA LEU A 208 18.48 -4.83 10.45
C LEU A 208 19.38 -5.87 11.14
N GLN A 209 19.24 -7.16 10.82
CA GLN A 209 20.00 -8.22 11.49
C GLN A 209 21.50 -8.12 11.16
N ASP A 210 21.87 -7.81 9.91
CA ASP A 210 23.27 -7.56 9.53
C ASP A 210 23.87 -6.39 10.31
N SER A 211 23.10 -5.30 10.47
CA SER A 211 23.52 -4.16 11.29
C SER A 211 23.71 -4.54 12.76
N LEU A 212 22.76 -5.28 13.34
CA LEU A 212 22.84 -5.75 14.73
C LEU A 212 24.03 -6.69 14.96
N LEU A 213 24.29 -7.61 14.03
CA LEU A 213 25.45 -8.51 14.07
C LEU A 213 26.78 -7.78 13.87
N LYS A 214 26.81 -6.73 13.03
CA LYS A 214 28.00 -5.88 12.89
C LYS A 214 28.29 -5.12 14.18
N ILE A 215 27.24 -4.62 14.84
CA ILE A 215 27.36 -3.92 16.12
C ILE A 215 27.75 -4.88 17.24
N SER A 216 27.26 -6.12 17.25
CA SER A 216 27.61 -7.09 18.30
C SER A 216 29.10 -7.39 18.39
N GLY A 217 29.80 -7.38 17.24
CA GLY A 217 31.25 -7.54 17.15
C GLY A 217 32.07 -6.32 17.61
N LEU A 218 31.45 -5.19 17.94
CA LEU A 218 32.15 -4.00 18.43
C LEU A 218 32.56 -4.11 19.90
N SER A 219 33.58 -3.35 20.30
CA SER A 219 33.96 -3.24 21.71
C SER A 219 32.84 -2.59 22.54
N VAL A 220 32.78 -2.89 23.84
CA VAL A 220 31.79 -2.29 24.77
C VAL A 220 31.84 -0.75 24.73
N LYS A 221 33.03 -0.18 24.56
CA LYS A 221 33.24 1.27 24.41
C LYS A 221 32.58 1.81 23.13
N ASP A 222 32.75 1.11 22.01
CA ASP A 222 32.22 1.53 20.71
C ASP A 222 30.70 1.36 20.64
N LYS A 223 30.16 0.28 21.22
CA LYS A 223 28.71 0.08 21.39
C LYS A 223 28.08 1.24 22.17
N ARG A 224 28.69 1.62 23.30
CA ARG A 224 28.24 2.78 24.11
C ARG A 224 28.32 4.09 23.33
N ALA A 225 29.40 4.33 22.60
CA ALA A 225 29.55 5.54 21.77
C ALA A 225 28.45 5.64 20.70
N LEU A 226 28.14 4.52 20.04
CA LEU A 226 27.08 4.43 19.03
C LEU A 226 25.69 4.65 19.63
N ALA A 227 25.41 4.08 20.82
CA ALA A 227 24.15 4.30 21.53
C ALA A 227 23.97 5.78 21.95
N ILE A 228 25.04 6.46 22.37
CA ILE A 228 25.04 7.90 22.66
C ILE A 228 24.75 8.70 21.37
N GLN A 229 25.38 8.35 20.25
CA GLN A 229 25.13 9.00 18.96
C GLN A 229 23.67 8.82 18.50
N LEU A 230 23.10 7.61 18.59
CA LEU A 230 21.71 7.33 18.25
C LEU A 230 20.73 8.12 19.12
N LYS A 231 21.00 8.21 20.43
CA LYS A 231 20.20 9.04 21.35
C LYS A 231 20.23 10.51 20.96
N ASN A 232 21.41 11.06 20.65
CA ASN A 232 21.55 12.45 20.23
C ASN A 232 20.85 12.72 18.88
N ALA A 233 20.94 11.79 17.94
CA ALA A 233 20.25 11.88 16.65
C ALA A 233 18.72 11.84 16.81
N ARG A 234 18.18 10.97 17.68
CA ARG A 234 16.74 10.93 18.00
C ARG A 234 16.27 12.24 18.65
N LYS A 235 17.03 12.78 19.59
CA LYS A 235 16.73 14.07 20.23
C LYS A 235 16.75 15.23 19.23
N ALA A 236 17.71 15.25 18.30
CA ALA A 236 17.78 16.26 17.24
C ALA A 236 16.58 16.16 16.28
N LYS A 237 16.18 14.93 15.87
CA LYS A 237 15.03 14.69 14.98
C LYS A 237 13.70 15.12 15.63
N ASN A 238 13.54 14.89 16.94
CA ASN A 238 12.35 15.30 17.70
C ASN A 238 12.29 16.81 18.00
N ALA A 239 13.40 17.54 17.85
CA ALA A 239 13.49 18.98 18.07
C ALA A 239 13.21 19.82 16.80
N GLU A 240 13.09 19.19 15.61
CA GLU A 240 12.70 19.90 14.39
C GLU A 240 11.18 20.13 14.35
N PRO A 241 10.70 21.35 14.01
CA PRO A 241 9.28 21.63 13.93
C PRO A 241 8.61 20.78 12.85
N ASN A 242 7.56 20.05 13.26
CA ASN A 242 6.78 19.14 12.43
C ASN A 242 5.96 19.91 11.38
N THR A 243 6.58 20.29 10.27
CA THR A 243 5.88 20.83 9.11
C THR A 243 5.33 19.67 8.29
N ASN A 244 4.00 19.54 8.20
CA ASN A 244 3.27 18.54 7.40
C ASN A 244 3.56 18.67 5.89
N ASN A 245 4.75 18.28 5.45
CA ASN A 245 5.07 18.12 4.03
C ASN A 245 5.22 16.61 3.74
N PRO A 246 4.30 15.98 2.98
CA PRO A 246 4.37 14.56 2.63
C PRO A 246 5.70 14.14 2.00
N ASN A 247 6.36 15.04 1.26
CA ASN A 247 7.66 14.78 0.66
C ASN A 247 8.80 14.72 1.70
N ARG A 248 8.70 15.44 2.82
CA ARG A 248 9.67 15.32 3.93
C ARG A 248 9.48 14.01 4.66
N ASP A 249 8.25 13.53 4.85
CA ASP A 249 8.00 12.23 5.48
C ASP A 249 8.62 11.09 4.66
N LEU A 250 8.43 11.12 3.33
CA LEU A 250 9.12 10.17 2.43
C LEU A 250 10.64 10.29 2.52
N ARG A 251 11.18 11.50 2.46
CA ARG A 251 12.63 11.72 2.58
C ARG A 251 13.19 11.25 3.93
N ASN A 252 12.42 11.40 5.00
CA ASN A 252 12.76 10.89 6.33
C ASN A 252 12.71 9.36 6.37
N ARG A 253 11.70 8.74 5.75
CA ARG A 253 11.61 7.27 5.58
C ARG A 253 12.78 6.73 4.75
N PHE A 254 13.16 7.41 3.66
CA PHE A 254 14.35 7.08 2.88
C PHE A 254 15.64 7.22 3.68
N ALA A 255 15.80 8.31 4.44
CA ALA A 255 16.99 8.53 5.26
C ALA A 255 17.10 7.49 6.38
N GLU A 256 15.98 7.05 6.94
CA GLU A 256 15.91 6.01 7.98
C GLU A 256 16.26 4.63 7.40
N MET A 257 15.72 4.32 6.23
CA MET A 257 16.01 3.12 5.47
C MET A 257 17.46 3.04 4.96
N GLU A 258 18.01 4.16 4.52
CA GLU A 258 19.42 4.26 4.13
C GLU A 258 20.34 4.14 5.35
N ALA A 259 19.93 4.62 6.52
CA ALA A 259 20.65 4.40 7.78
C ALA A 259 20.58 2.93 8.27
N LEU A 260 19.51 2.20 7.94
CA LEU A 260 19.37 0.76 8.21
C LEU A 260 20.20 -0.11 7.25
N SER A 261 20.37 0.33 6.00
CA SER A 261 21.15 -0.39 4.97
C SER A 261 22.65 -0.09 5.03
N ASN A 262 22.99 1.19 5.25
CA ASN A 262 24.36 1.66 5.44
C ASN A 262 24.53 2.07 6.90
N GLY A 263 24.87 1.11 7.76
CA GLY A 263 25.11 1.37 9.18
C GLY A 263 26.07 2.56 9.42
N PRO A 264 26.03 3.19 10.62
CA PRO A 264 26.65 4.51 10.89
C PRO A 264 28.14 4.62 10.54
N PHE A 265 28.85 3.49 10.44
CA PHE A 265 30.28 3.39 10.26
C PHE A 265 30.80 3.66 8.83
N ASN A 266 29.96 3.62 7.79
CA ASN A 266 30.43 3.92 6.42
C ASN A 266 30.47 5.42 6.10
N ARG A 267 29.84 6.28 6.91
CA ARG A 267 29.79 7.73 6.65
C ARG A 267 31.09 8.48 6.98
N GLU A 268 32.06 7.83 7.62
CA GLU A 268 33.32 8.46 8.02
C GLU A 268 34.46 8.29 7.01
N VAL A 269 34.31 7.36 6.05
CA VAL A 269 35.34 7.09 5.02
C VAL A 269 35.13 7.93 3.74
N GLU A 270 33.90 8.33 3.41
CA GLU A 270 33.60 9.11 2.19
C GLU A 270 33.56 10.64 2.39
N LYS A 271 33.54 11.14 3.63
CA LYS A 271 33.45 12.59 3.92
C LYS A 271 34.77 13.38 3.81
N LYS A 272 35.87 12.75 3.40
CA LYS A 272 37.16 13.46 3.20
C LYS A 272 37.39 13.99 1.77
N ALA A 273 36.44 13.79 0.86
CA ALA A 273 36.53 14.30 -0.50
C ALA A 273 35.26 15.07 -0.87
N ASP A 274 35.04 16.22 -0.22
CA ASP A 274 34.44 17.43 -0.81
C ASP A 274 34.03 18.41 0.29
N ALA A 275 34.94 19.31 0.64
CA ALA A 275 34.67 20.43 1.53
C ALA A 275 35.16 21.74 0.89
N LYS A 276 34.41 22.24 -0.09
CA LYS A 276 34.42 23.66 -0.50
C LYS A 276 33.04 24.13 -0.93
N LYS A 277 32.26 24.72 -0.01
CA LYS A 277 31.80 26.13 -0.09
C LYS A 277 30.79 26.52 1.00
N GLN A 278 31.16 27.63 1.66
CA GLN A 278 30.37 28.75 2.19
C GLN A 278 29.28 28.51 3.25
N THR A 279 29.61 28.89 4.49
CA THR A 279 28.65 29.23 5.55
C THR A 279 28.52 30.76 5.69
N SER A 280 27.30 31.21 5.99
CA SER A 280 26.89 32.60 6.24
C SER A 280 27.66 33.28 7.37
N SER A 281 27.88 34.60 7.28
CA SER A 281 28.58 35.44 8.28
C SER A 281 27.70 35.91 9.45
N PHE A 282 26.47 35.43 9.58
CA PHE A 282 25.58 35.79 10.67
C PHE A 282 25.99 35.07 11.97
N PHE A 283 26.15 35.81 13.07
CA PHE A 283 26.74 35.31 14.33
C PHE A 283 26.00 34.08 14.92
N ALA A 284 24.70 33.92 14.65
CA ALA A 284 23.92 32.78 15.11
C ALA A 284 24.16 31.47 14.32
N TYR A 285 25.01 31.51 13.28
CA TYR A 285 25.46 30.32 12.55
C TYR A 285 26.93 29.98 12.85
N ASP A 286 27.62 30.79 13.67
CA ASP A 286 28.93 30.45 14.20
C ASP A 286 28.79 29.91 15.63
N GLN A 287 29.02 28.60 15.78
CA GLN A 287 28.90 27.90 17.06
C GLN A 287 29.86 28.44 18.12
N ARG A 288 31.01 29.00 17.74
CA ARG A 288 31.94 29.62 18.71
C ARG A 288 31.35 30.90 19.29
N SER A 289 30.77 31.75 18.46
CA SER A 289 30.09 32.98 18.90
C SER A 289 28.89 32.68 19.80
N ILE A 290 28.09 31.66 19.49
CA ILE A 290 26.95 31.22 20.32
C ILE A 290 27.42 30.73 21.70
N ASN A 291 28.44 29.86 21.73
CA ASN A 291 28.94 29.30 22.98
C ASN A 291 29.58 30.37 23.88
N ARG A 292 30.29 31.35 23.28
CA ARG A 292 30.82 32.51 24.00
C ARG A 292 29.70 33.38 24.59
N GLY A 293 28.68 33.70 23.78
CA GLY A 293 27.53 34.48 24.25
C GLY A 293 26.73 33.78 25.35
N ARG A 294 26.57 32.45 25.28
CA ARG A 294 25.97 31.65 26.35
C ARG A 294 26.79 31.74 27.65
N SER A 295 28.11 31.58 27.54
CA SER A 295 28.99 31.63 28.71
C SER A 295 28.97 33.02 29.39
N GLU A 296 29.02 34.10 28.61
CA GLU A 296 28.92 35.48 29.13
C GLU A 296 27.52 35.74 29.75
N PHE A 297 26.44 35.21 29.16
CA PHE A 297 25.09 35.33 29.70
C PHE A 297 24.92 34.60 31.03
N GLU A 298 25.39 33.35 31.13
CA GLU A 298 25.40 32.57 32.38
C GLU A 298 26.26 33.25 33.45
N GLN A 299 27.39 33.87 33.07
CA GLN A 299 28.24 34.58 34.01
C GLN A 299 27.57 35.84 34.60
N ILE A 300 26.85 36.61 33.78
CA ILE A 300 26.21 37.86 34.23
C ILE A 300 24.88 37.59 34.94
N TRP A 301 24.09 36.65 34.42
CA TRP A 301 22.69 36.47 34.81
C TRP A 301 22.41 35.14 35.51
N GLY A 302 23.32 34.17 35.47
CA GLY A 302 23.09 32.81 35.96
C GLY A 302 22.11 32.03 35.07
N ASN A 303 21.71 30.86 35.56
CA ASN A 303 20.71 30.05 34.87
C ASN A 303 19.32 30.70 35.02
N ARG A 304 18.74 31.16 33.92
CA ARG A 304 17.43 31.85 33.90
C ARG A 304 16.43 31.01 33.14
N THR A 305 15.25 30.85 33.72
CA THR A 305 14.11 30.22 33.06
C THR A 305 13.57 31.13 31.96
N LEU A 306 13.11 30.54 30.87
CA LEU A 306 12.50 31.27 29.76
C LEU A 306 11.10 31.71 30.17
N GLU A 307 10.99 32.94 30.66
CA GLU A 307 9.72 33.56 31.04
C GLU A 307 9.73 35.07 30.75
N ASP A 308 8.53 35.63 30.59
CA ASP A 308 8.38 37.08 30.44
C ASP A 308 8.87 37.79 31.70
N ASN A 309 9.60 38.89 31.49
CA ASN A 309 10.26 39.67 32.54
C ASN A 309 11.29 38.88 33.38
N TRP A 310 11.98 37.88 32.79
CA TRP A 310 13.03 37.06 33.43
C TRP A 310 14.17 37.83 34.13
N ARG A 311 14.30 39.15 33.87
CA ARG A 311 15.28 40.04 34.51
C ARG A 311 14.87 40.53 35.91
N ARG A 312 13.68 40.17 36.44
CA ARG A 312 13.19 40.63 37.76
C ARG A 312 13.46 39.59 38.86
N LYS A 313 14.09 40.02 39.97
CA LYS A 313 14.60 39.12 41.02
C LYS A 313 13.57 38.71 42.11
N ASN A 314 12.40 39.35 42.19
CA ASN A 314 11.37 39.03 43.20
C ASN A 314 9.99 38.82 42.55
N LYS A 315 9.46 37.60 42.69
CA LYS A 315 8.06 37.22 42.42
C LYS A 315 7.57 36.40 43.62
N ASN A 316 6.99 37.05 44.62
CA ASN A 316 6.41 36.41 45.81
C ASN A 316 4.92 36.14 45.59
N THR A 317 4.52 34.86 45.66
CA THR A 317 3.27 34.45 46.31
C THR A 317 3.41 33.01 46.81
N PHE A 318 3.43 32.88 48.13
CA PHE A 318 3.38 31.65 48.91
C PHE A 318 1.93 31.16 49.03
N SER A 319 1.75 29.83 49.07
CA SER A 319 0.94 29.15 50.09
C SER A 319 1.31 27.66 50.17
N ILE A 320 1.21 27.11 51.38
CA ILE A 320 1.98 26.00 51.95
C ILE A 320 1.01 24.93 52.51
N ASN A 321 1.45 23.65 52.49
CA ASN A 321 0.98 22.43 53.20
C ASN A 321 -0.31 21.74 52.70
N GLU A 322 -0.43 20.41 52.62
CA GLU A 322 -0.13 19.36 53.61
C GLU A 322 0.46 18.03 53.04
N ILE A 323 0.74 17.11 53.97
CA ILE A 323 1.74 16.04 54.05
C ILE A 323 1.28 14.64 53.56
N LYS A 324 2.24 13.92 52.94
CA LYS A 324 2.51 12.46 52.77
C LYS A 324 1.46 11.51 52.17
N VAL A 325 1.87 10.88 51.06
CA VAL A 325 1.76 9.42 50.84
C VAL A 325 3.09 8.91 50.27
N GLU A 326 3.41 7.67 50.58
CA GLU A 326 4.66 6.94 50.40
C GLU A 326 5.34 7.07 49.03
N ARG A 327 6.66 7.12 49.10
CA ARG A 327 7.58 7.13 47.99
C ARG A 327 7.75 5.71 47.49
N THR A 328 6.94 5.29 46.53
CA THR A 328 7.36 4.26 45.56
C THR A 328 8.36 4.92 44.62
N GLU A 329 9.50 4.26 44.46
CA GLU A 329 10.62 4.70 43.64
C GLU A 329 10.15 5.01 42.21
N GLU A 330 10.21 6.30 41.84
CA GLU A 330 10.20 6.69 40.43
C GLU A 330 11.55 6.28 39.83
N GLU A 331 11.50 5.36 38.87
CA GLU A 331 12.61 5.00 37.99
C GLU A 331 13.28 6.26 37.45
N SER A 332 14.53 6.45 37.83
CA SER A 332 15.34 7.56 37.35
C SER A 332 15.62 7.39 35.86
N ASP A 333 15.10 8.31 35.04
CA ASP A 333 15.47 8.58 33.65
C ASP A 333 16.96 8.99 33.57
N THR A 334 17.84 8.00 33.69
CA THR A 334 19.29 8.17 33.65
C THR A 334 19.81 7.82 32.27
N LEU A 335 20.85 8.52 31.82
CA LEU A 335 21.58 8.20 30.59
C LEU A 335 21.94 6.72 30.51
N GLU A 336 22.25 6.08 31.65
CA GLU A 336 22.59 4.67 31.73
C GLU A 336 21.40 3.73 31.46
N SER A 337 20.18 4.09 31.89
CA SER A 337 18.94 3.35 31.59
C SER A 337 18.61 3.37 30.09
N ASP A 338 18.66 4.55 29.48
CA ASP A 338 18.46 4.72 28.03
C ASP A 338 19.49 3.96 27.20
N LEU A 339 20.76 3.99 27.62
CA LEU A 339 21.83 3.25 26.95
C LEU A 339 21.62 1.74 27.11
N ALA A 340 21.22 1.26 28.28
CA ALA A 340 20.90 -0.14 28.51
C ALA A 340 19.76 -0.62 27.59
N GLN A 341 18.71 0.20 27.40
CA GLN A 341 17.59 -0.13 26.51
C GLN A 341 17.99 -0.17 25.02
N ILE A 342 18.88 0.73 24.57
CA ILE A 342 19.39 0.68 23.19
C ILE A 342 20.26 -0.56 23.01
N LEU A 343 21.12 -0.85 23.99
CA LEU A 343 22.07 -1.96 23.92
C LEU A 343 21.39 -3.34 24.06
N SER A 344 20.26 -3.45 24.78
CA SER A 344 19.54 -4.71 24.96
C SER A 344 18.95 -5.31 23.67
N THR A 345 18.96 -4.54 22.58
CA THR A 345 18.51 -5.02 21.26
C THR A 345 19.63 -5.62 20.42
N ILE A 346 20.89 -5.51 20.88
CA ILE A 346 22.07 -6.03 20.19
C ILE A 346 22.30 -7.48 20.64
N PRO A 347 22.38 -8.44 19.71
CA PRO A 347 22.69 -9.83 20.03
C PRO A 347 24.07 -9.95 20.67
N ASP A 348 24.16 -10.33 21.94
CA ASP A 348 25.44 -10.41 22.66
C ASP A 348 25.78 -11.85 23.08
N SER A 349 24.79 -12.74 23.17
CA SER A 349 25.01 -14.16 23.44
C SER A 349 25.23 -14.99 22.16
N PRO A 350 25.94 -16.13 22.22
CA PRO A 350 26.07 -17.04 21.07
C PRO A 350 24.71 -17.52 20.51
N GLU A 351 23.73 -17.69 21.38
CA GLU A 351 22.36 -18.09 21.02
C GLU A 351 21.63 -16.98 20.27
N GLU A 352 21.69 -15.73 20.76
CA GLU A 352 21.11 -14.56 20.10
C GLU A 352 21.73 -14.29 18.73
N ILE A 353 23.05 -14.42 18.63
CA ILE A 353 23.78 -14.30 17.36
C ILE A 353 23.31 -15.39 16.38
N THR A 354 23.09 -16.61 16.86
CA THR A 354 22.59 -17.72 16.03
C THR A 354 21.15 -17.46 15.57
N MET A 355 20.29 -16.95 16.46
CA MET A 355 18.91 -16.56 16.10
C MET A 355 18.89 -15.43 15.05
N ALA A 356 19.74 -14.42 15.20
CA ALA A 356 19.86 -13.33 14.22
C ALA A 356 20.31 -13.84 12.85
N LYS A 357 21.30 -14.76 12.82
CA LYS A 357 21.75 -15.44 11.60
C LYS A 357 20.65 -16.28 10.95
N ASN A 358 19.88 -17.03 11.74
CA ASN A 358 18.75 -17.80 11.21
C ASN A 358 17.66 -16.89 10.62
N LYS A 359 17.38 -15.73 11.24
CA LYS A 359 16.46 -14.72 10.68
C LYS A 359 16.92 -14.19 9.32
N ILE A 360 18.23 -14.03 9.12
CA ILE A 360 18.79 -13.63 7.81
C ILE A 360 18.64 -14.78 6.81
N ALA A 361 18.98 -16.00 7.21
CA ALA A 361 18.90 -17.18 6.34
C ALA A 361 17.46 -17.43 5.85
N GLU A 362 16.47 -17.41 6.74
CA GLU A 362 15.05 -17.52 6.38
C GLU A 362 14.60 -16.38 5.46
N SER A 363 15.07 -15.15 5.70
CA SER A 363 14.75 -14.01 4.82
C SER A 363 15.37 -14.13 3.44
N LEU A 364 16.60 -14.65 3.33
CA LEU A 364 17.26 -14.90 2.03
C LEU A 364 16.52 -15.99 1.24
N TYR A 365 16.09 -17.05 1.91
CA TYR A 365 15.25 -18.09 1.31
C TYR A 365 13.92 -17.52 0.80
N ALA A 366 13.20 -16.81 1.66
CA ALA A 366 11.92 -16.19 1.32
C ALA A 366 12.06 -15.19 0.15
N LEU A 367 13.09 -14.34 0.14
CA LEU A 367 13.39 -13.45 -0.98
C LEU A 367 13.66 -14.21 -2.28
N GLY A 368 14.37 -15.34 -2.20
CA GLY A 368 14.57 -16.24 -3.33
C GLY A 368 13.24 -16.65 -3.97
N ILE A 369 12.28 -17.09 -3.16
CA ILE A 369 10.96 -17.48 -3.64
C ILE A 369 10.16 -16.27 -4.15
N LEU A 370 10.10 -15.19 -3.37
CA LEU A 370 9.29 -14.02 -3.69
C LEU A 370 9.75 -13.34 -4.99
N TYR A 371 11.07 -13.26 -5.24
CA TYR A 371 11.58 -12.73 -6.50
C TYR A 371 11.17 -13.57 -7.70
N ARG A 372 11.11 -14.90 -7.54
CA ARG A 372 10.65 -15.81 -8.59
C ARG A 372 9.13 -15.71 -8.79
N GLU A 373 8.35 -15.89 -7.73
CA GLU A 373 6.90 -16.09 -7.82
C GLU A 373 6.10 -14.79 -7.95
N LYS A 374 6.58 -13.68 -7.35
CA LYS A 374 5.86 -12.39 -7.37
C LYS A 374 6.36 -11.46 -8.47
N LEU A 375 7.65 -11.54 -8.82
CA LEU A 375 8.30 -10.61 -9.75
C LEU A 375 8.86 -11.28 -11.01
N GLU A 376 8.87 -12.61 -11.10
CA GLU A 376 9.48 -13.36 -12.22
C GLU A 376 10.95 -12.97 -12.47
N ASN A 377 11.64 -12.49 -11.43
CA ASN A 377 13.05 -12.07 -11.49
C ASN A 377 13.96 -13.23 -11.04
N TYR A 378 14.16 -14.19 -11.94
CA TYR A 378 15.00 -15.36 -11.71
C TYR A 378 16.46 -15.02 -11.35
N PRO A 379 17.13 -14.03 -11.98
CA PRO A 379 18.48 -13.65 -11.58
C PRO A 379 18.59 -13.21 -10.12
N LYS A 380 17.64 -12.40 -9.63
CA LYS A 380 17.67 -11.92 -8.23
C LYS A 380 17.27 -13.01 -7.24
N SER A 381 16.34 -13.88 -7.63
CA SER A 381 16.02 -15.11 -6.91
C SER A 381 17.28 -15.96 -6.72
N THR A 382 17.98 -16.27 -7.81
CA THR A 382 19.24 -17.02 -7.81
C THR A 382 20.30 -16.37 -6.92
N GLY A 383 20.45 -15.04 -6.99
CA GLY A 383 21.40 -14.32 -6.14
C GLY A 383 21.10 -14.46 -4.65
N SER A 384 19.82 -14.43 -4.26
CA SER A 384 19.41 -14.55 -2.84
C SER A 384 19.61 -15.98 -2.32
N LEU A 385 19.25 -16.98 -3.12
CA LEU A 385 19.43 -18.40 -2.79
C LEU A 385 20.91 -18.81 -2.75
N LYS A 386 21.75 -18.29 -3.66
CA LYS A 386 23.20 -18.51 -3.60
C LYS A 386 23.81 -17.91 -2.33
N LYS A 387 23.45 -16.67 -1.98
CA LYS A 387 23.89 -16.04 -0.72
C LYS A 387 23.51 -16.86 0.50
N LEU A 388 22.30 -17.43 0.52
CA LEU A 388 21.87 -18.36 1.57
C LEU A 388 22.80 -19.57 1.67
N LEU A 389 23.05 -20.25 0.54
CA LEU A 389 23.88 -21.46 0.51
C LEU A 389 25.35 -21.20 0.84
N GLU A 390 25.88 -20.04 0.47
CA GLU A 390 27.26 -19.62 0.76
C GLU A 390 27.44 -19.22 2.23
N ALA A 391 26.55 -18.39 2.77
CA ALA A 391 26.67 -17.88 4.12
C ALA A 391 26.19 -18.88 5.20
N TYR A 392 25.22 -19.75 4.85
CA TYR A 392 24.57 -20.68 5.76
C TYR A 392 24.49 -22.10 5.17
N PRO A 393 25.63 -22.77 4.91
CA PRO A 393 25.67 -24.03 4.16
C PRO A 393 24.99 -25.21 4.87
N LYS A 394 24.74 -25.14 6.18
CA LYS A 394 24.07 -26.18 6.97
C LYS A 394 22.62 -25.83 7.32
N HIS A 395 22.04 -24.80 6.70
CA HIS A 395 20.68 -24.39 6.97
C HIS A 395 19.66 -25.45 6.53
N GLU A 396 18.57 -25.59 7.28
CA GLU A 396 17.53 -26.62 7.04
C GLU A 396 16.92 -26.53 5.64
N ARG A 397 16.78 -25.31 5.12
CA ARG A 397 16.25 -24.99 3.78
C ARG A 397 17.23 -25.23 2.62
N ARG A 398 18.41 -25.82 2.86
CA ARG A 398 19.43 -26.02 1.82
C ARG A 398 18.88 -26.76 0.59
N ILE A 399 18.20 -27.88 0.82
CA ILE A 399 17.69 -28.72 -0.27
C ILE A 399 16.60 -27.98 -1.07
N ASP A 400 15.72 -27.25 -0.39
CA ASP A 400 14.69 -26.43 -1.01
C ASP A 400 15.33 -25.33 -1.88
N ALA A 401 16.37 -24.66 -1.35
CA ALA A 401 17.09 -23.61 -2.07
C ALA A 401 17.81 -24.13 -3.33
N LEU A 402 18.44 -25.30 -3.25
CA LEU A 402 19.04 -25.98 -4.41
C LEU A 402 17.99 -26.32 -5.47
N TYR A 403 16.81 -26.78 -5.06
CA TYR A 403 15.73 -27.09 -5.99
C TYR A 403 15.18 -25.83 -6.68
N TYR A 404 15.00 -24.73 -5.95
CA TYR A 404 14.61 -23.46 -6.56
C TYR A 404 15.68 -22.89 -7.51
N LEU A 405 16.97 -23.11 -7.21
CA LEU A 405 18.07 -22.76 -8.13
C LEU A 405 18.01 -23.59 -9.42
N TYR A 406 17.73 -24.89 -9.31
CA TYR A 406 17.46 -25.75 -10.47
C TYR A 406 16.30 -25.20 -11.31
N LEU A 407 15.17 -24.88 -10.68
CA LEU A 407 13.99 -24.32 -11.38
C LEU A 407 14.30 -22.99 -12.06
N ASN A 408 15.03 -22.09 -11.40
CA ASN A 408 15.45 -20.82 -12.00
C ASN A 408 16.32 -21.04 -13.24
N CYS A 409 17.21 -22.03 -13.21
CA CYS A 409 18.06 -22.35 -14.36
C CYS A 409 17.27 -22.95 -15.53
N LEU A 410 16.21 -23.72 -15.26
CA LEU A 410 15.28 -24.16 -16.30
C LEU A 410 14.55 -22.99 -16.97
N ASP A 411 14.00 -22.05 -16.19
CA ASP A 411 13.29 -20.89 -16.75
C ASP A 411 14.22 -19.96 -17.54
N LEU A 412 15.49 -19.87 -17.12
CA LEU A 412 16.55 -19.16 -17.85
C LEU A 412 17.10 -19.95 -19.05
N ARG A 413 16.62 -21.18 -19.29
CA ARG A 413 17.07 -22.10 -20.35
C ARG A 413 18.57 -22.43 -20.27
N ASP A 414 19.12 -22.43 -19.07
CA ASP A 414 20.51 -22.83 -18.79
C ASP A 414 20.54 -24.28 -18.31
N GLN A 415 20.62 -25.20 -19.26
CA GLN A 415 20.61 -26.63 -18.97
C GLN A 415 21.86 -27.10 -18.21
N ALA A 416 23.01 -26.46 -18.44
CA ALA A 416 24.25 -26.81 -17.75
C ALA A 416 24.14 -26.46 -16.26
N CYS A 417 23.62 -25.27 -15.95
CA CYS A 417 23.30 -24.89 -14.58
C CYS A 417 22.27 -25.84 -13.94
N ALA A 418 21.18 -26.13 -14.65
CA ALA A 418 20.14 -27.02 -14.13
C ALA A 418 20.71 -28.42 -13.80
N ASN A 419 21.49 -29.01 -14.71
CA ASN A 419 22.12 -30.31 -14.48
C ASN A 419 23.05 -30.26 -13.25
N SER A 420 23.85 -29.19 -13.11
CA SER A 420 24.75 -29.03 -11.95
C SER A 420 23.99 -29.06 -10.62
N TYR A 421 22.88 -28.34 -10.50
CA TYR A 421 22.08 -28.34 -9.27
C TYR A 421 21.32 -29.64 -9.08
N SER A 422 20.85 -30.26 -10.16
CA SER A 422 20.21 -31.58 -10.15
C SER A 422 21.16 -32.64 -9.59
N ASP A 423 22.36 -32.75 -10.15
CA ASP A 423 23.39 -33.69 -9.74
C ASP A 423 23.78 -33.47 -8.27
N GLN A 424 23.88 -32.20 -7.85
CA GLN A 424 24.15 -31.85 -6.46
C GLN A 424 23.04 -32.32 -5.51
N ILE A 425 21.77 -32.16 -5.86
CA ILE A 425 20.65 -32.63 -5.04
C ILE A 425 20.64 -34.16 -4.95
N ILE A 426 20.85 -34.85 -6.07
CA ILE A 426 20.89 -36.32 -6.11
C ILE A 426 22.06 -36.86 -5.27
N TYR A 427 23.22 -36.20 -5.33
CA TYR A 427 24.41 -36.61 -4.59
C TYR A 427 24.32 -36.29 -3.08
N GLU A 428 23.96 -35.06 -2.72
CA GLU A 428 23.91 -34.61 -1.32
C GLU A 428 22.66 -35.14 -0.58
N PHE A 429 21.55 -35.37 -1.29
CA PHE A 429 20.24 -35.73 -0.70
C PHE A 429 19.53 -36.89 -1.42
N PRO A 430 20.17 -38.07 -1.62
CA PRO A 430 19.66 -39.15 -2.48
C PRO A 430 18.30 -39.72 -2.04
N GLY A 431 17.97 -39.66 -0.74
CA GLY A 431 16.70 -40.15 -0.21
C GLY A 431 15.53 -39.15 -0.30
N SER A 432 15.81 -37.90 -0.66
CA SER A 432 14.83 -36.81 -0.65
C SER A 432 13.78 -36.96 -1.76
N HIS A 433 12.65 -36.28 -1.58
CA HIS A 433 11.63 -36.20 -2.62
C HIS A 433 12.18 -35.56 -3.91
N TYR A 434 12.97 -34.49 -3.79
CA TYR A 434 13.59 -33.83 -4.94
C TYR A 434 14.57 -34.72 -5.69
N ALA A 435 15.44 -35.47 -5.00
CA ALA A 435 16.35 -36.41 -5.66
C ALA A 435 15.57 -37.49 -6.43
N LYS A 436 14.51 -38.05 -5.83
CA LYS A 436 13.63 -39.02 -6.51
C LYS A 436 12.99 -38.44 -7.78
N ILE A 437 12.56 -37.17 -7.73
CA ILE A 437 12.00 -36.44 -8.88
C ILE A 437 13.04 -36.24 -9.98
N LEU A 438 14.25 -35.84 -9.61
CA LEU A 438 15.32 -35.47 -10.54
C LEU A 438 16.06 -36.67 -11.15
N SER A 439 16.00 -37.82 -10.48
CA SER A 439 16.61 -39.08 -10.95
C SER A 439 15.82 -39.76 -12.07
N ASP A 440 14.61 -39.28 -12.39
CA ASP A 440 13.73 -39.84 -13.41
C ASP A 440 13.57 -38.86 -14.60
N PRO A 441 14.30 -39.07 -15.71
CA PRO A 441 14.26 -38.21 -16.91
C PRO A 441 12.88 -38.14 -17.59
N GLU A 442 12.05 -39.17 -17.45
CA GLU A 442 10.68 -39.19 -17.97
C GLU A 442 9.73 -38.40 -17.06
N TYR A 443 9.98 -38.40 -15.74
CA TYR A 443 9.16 -37.65 -14.79
C TYR A 443 9.27 -36.13 -14.99
N VAL A 444 10.46 -35.58 -15.27
CA VAL A 444 10.69 -34.14 -15.55
C VAL A 444 10.05 -33.70 -16.87
N LYS A 445 10.21 -34.49 -17.94
CA LYS A 445 9.45 -34.27 -19.21
C LYS A 445 7.95 -34.37 -18.98
N SER A 446 7.50 -35.33 -18.17
CA SER A 446 6.09 -35.47 -17.83
C SER A 446 5.59 -34.32 -16.95
N LEU A 447 6.41 -33.70 -16.10
CA LEU A 447 6.02 -32.57 -15.24
C LEU A 447 5.92 -31.26 -16.03
N LEU A 448 6.86 -31.00 -16.94
CA LEU A 448 6.78 -29.86 -17.85
C LEU A 448 5.62 -30.03 -18.84
N ALA A 449 5.47 -31.21 -19.43
CA ALA A 449 4.34 -31.53 -20.29
C ALA A 449 3.00 -31.54 -19.54
N LYS A 450 2.94 -32.02 -18.29
CA LYS A 450 1.73 -31.95 -17.45
C LYS A 450 1.46 -30.54 -16.95
N ARG A 451 2.46 -29.71 -16.68
CA ARG A 451 2.25 -28.30 -16.33
C ARG A 451 1.62 -27.56 -17.51
N ASP A 452 2.10 -27.82 -18.72
CA ASP A 452 1.52 -27.27 -19.95
C ASP A 452 0.14 -27.90 -20.26
N GLU A 453 -0.04 -29.22 -20.08
CA GLU A 453 -1.33 -29.90 -20.30
C GLU A 453 -2.39 -29.48 -19.28
N ILE A 454 -2.09 -29.47 -17.97
CA ILE A 454 -3.02 -29.04 -16.91
C ILE A 454 -3.39 -27.56 -17.10
N SER A 455 -2.42 -26.72 -17.47
CA SER A 455 -2.70 -25.30 -17.76
C SER A 455 -3.54 -25.14 -19.03
N ASN A 456 -3.26 -25.91 -20.10
CA ASN A 456 -4.03 -25.88 -21.34
C ASN A 456 -5.43 -26.46 -21.17
N ASP A 457 -5.60 -27.53 -20.39
CA ASP A 457 -6.88 -28.12 -20.01
C ASP A 457 -7.72 -27.11 -19.22
N TYR A 458 -7.09 -26.36 -18.30
CA TYR A 458 -7.77 -25.27 -17.59
C TYR A 458 -8.18 -24.13 -18.53
N ILE A 459 -7.29 -23.70 -19.44
CA ILE A 459 -7.59 -22.66 -20.45
C ILE A 459 -8.75 -23.11 -21.35
N ASN A 460 -8.76 -24.37 -21.78
CA ASN A 460 -9.83 -24.94 -22.60
C ASN A 460 -11.16 -25.00 -21.84
N ALA A 461 -11.14 -25.44 -20.58
CA ALA A 461 -12.33 -25.44 -19.73
C ALA A 461 -12.86 -24.02 -19.47
N TYR A 462 -11.97 -23.04 -19.26
CA TYR A 462 -12.33 -21.64 -19.11
C TYR A 462 -12.90 -21.03 -20.40
N LYS A 463 -12.39 -21.44 -21.56
CA LYS A 463 -12.94 -21.05 -22.86
C LYS A 463 -14.36 -21.60 -23.05
N LEU A 464 -14.59 -22.88 -22.76
CA LEU A 464 -15.93 -23.48 -22.79
C LEU A 464 -16.91 -22.75 -21.85
N TYR A 465 -16.45 -22.39 -20.65
CA TYR A 465 -17.24 -21.57 -19.72
C TYR A 465 -17.57 -20.18 -20.29
N SER A 466 -16.58 -19.51 -20.90
CA SER A 466 -16.74 -18.18 -21.51
C SER A 466 -17.70 -18.20 -22.71
N ASP A 467 -17.69 -19.30 -23.47
CA ASP A 467 -18.61 -19.55 -24.59
C ASP A 467 -20.01 -20.02 -24.11
N LYS A 468 -20.26 -20.00 -22.79
CA LYS A 468 -21.50 -20.41 -22.10
C LYS A 468 -21.85 -21.89 -22.22
N ASN A 469 -20.88 -22.72 -22.61
CA ASN A 469 -21.03 -24.18 -22.65
C ASN A 469 -20.69 -24.79 -21.28
N TYR A 470 -21.57 -24.57 -20.31
CA TYR A 470 -21.29 -24.85 -18.90
C TYR A 470 -21.21 -26.35 -18.56
N ALA A 471 -21.96 -27.20 -19.26
CA ALA A 471 -21.95 -28.65 -19.01
C ALA A 471 -20.63 -29.29 -19.46
N ASP A 472 -20.14 -28.91 -20.64
CA ASP A 472 -18.86 -29.39 -21.16
C ASP A 472 -17.69 -28.80 -20.36
N ALA A 473 -17.78 -27.52 -19.99
CA ALA A 473 -16.80 -26.88 -19.10
C ALA A 473 -16.70 -27.60 -17.75
N TYR A 474 -17.83 -27.92 -17.11
CA TYR A 474 -17.86 -28.67 -15.85
C TYR A 474 -17.24 -30.06 -16.00
N SER A 475 -17.57 -30.77 -17.07
CA SER A 475 -17.03 -32.11 -17.34
C SER A 475 -15.51 -32.08 -17.55
N ALA A 476 -15.01 -31.12 -18.32
CA ALA A 476 -13.58 -30.89 -18.50
C ALA A 476 -12.89 -30.58 -17.16
N LEU A 477 -13.52 -29.79 -16.29
CA LEU A 477 -12.99 -29.45 -14.97
C LEU A 477 -12.95 -30.65 -14.02
N GLN A 478 -13.91 -31.58 -14.07
CA GLN A 478 -13.85 -32.80 -13.26
C GLN A 478 -12.72 -33.73 -13.72
N ILE A 479 -12.52 -33.86 -15.03
CA ILE A 479 -11.38 -34.60 -15.59
C ILE A 479 -10.07 -33.95 -15.12
N LEU A 480 -9.95 -32.63 -15.24
CA LEU A 480 -8.79 -31.87 -14.81
C LEU A 480 -8.55 -32.00 -13.30
N LYS A 481 -9.59 -31.92 -12.48
CA LYS A 481 -9.52 -32.09 -11.02
C LYS A 481 -8.90 -33.44 -10.63
N ASN A 482 -9.21 -34.50 -11.36
CA ASN A 482 -8.62 -35.83 -11.14
C ASN A 482 -7.15 -35.94 -11.61
N LYS A 483 -6.72 -35.08 -12.55
CA LYS A 483 -5.32 -35.00 -12.99
C LYS A 483 -4.43 -34.19 -12.04
N ILE A 484 -5.01 -33.22 -11.32
CA ILE A 484 -4.28 -32.35 -10.40
C ILE A 484 -3.94 -33.09 -9.10
N LYS A 485 -2.70 -32.92 -8.60
CA LYS A 485 -2.23 -33.47 -7.32
C LYS A 485 -1.95 -32.35 -6.30
N PRO A 486 -2.63 -32.34 -5.13
CA PRO A 486 -2.38 -31.35 -4.09
C PRO A 486 -1.00 -31.40 -3.42
N PRO A 487 -0.39 -30.24 -3.10
CA PRO A 487 -0.88 -28.87 -3.35
C PRO A 487 -0.54 -28.36 -4.76
N HIS A 488 -1.51 -27.80 -5.49
CA HIS A 488 -1.31 -27.23 -6.82
C HIS A 488 -2.00 -25.87 -7.01
N VAL A 489 -1.30 -24.94 -7.69
CA VAL A 489 -1.71 -23.54 -7.91
C VAL A 489 -3.08 -23.36 -8.58
N LEU A 490 -3.52 -24.33 -9.39
CA LEU A 490 -4.82 -24.29 -10.08
C LEU A 490 -5.99 -24.92 -9.30
N GLU A 491 -5.77 -25.49 -8.12
CA GLU A 491 -6.84 -26.22 -7.41
C GLU A 491 -8.01 -25.33 -7.02
N ALA A 492 -7.71 -24.21 -6.37
CA ALA A 492 -8.72 -23.24 -5.98
C ALA A 492 -9.46 -22.68 -7.21
N LYS A 493 -8.72 -22.50 -8.33
CA LYS A 493 -9.25 -22.02 -9.62
C LYS A 493 -10.19 -23.02 -10.28
N VAL A 494 -9.85 -24.30 -10.27
CA VAL A 494 -10.68 -25.38 -10.81
C VAL A 494 -11.93 -25.56 -9.96
N ALA A 495 -11.79 -25.49 -8.63
CA ALA A 495 -12.91 -25.62 -7.71
C ALA A 495 -13.91 -24.47 -7.88
N LEU A 496 -13.43 -23.22 -7.93
CA LEU A 496 -14.30 -22.06 -8.15
C LEU A 496 -15.00 -22.12 -9.50
N LEU A 497 -14.27 -22.36 -10.60
CA LEU A 497 -14.88 -22.42 -11.93
C LEU A 497 -15.89 -23.57 -12.04
N SER A 498 -15.65 -24.70 -11.37
CA SER A 498 -16.61 -25.80 -11.27
C SER A 498 -17.90 -25.34 -10.58
N ALA A 499 -17.80 -24.60 -9.47
CA ALA A 499 -18.96 -24.04 -8.79
C ALA A 499 -19.74 -23.07 -9.69
N LEU A 500 -19.05 -22.21 -10.45
CA LEU A 500 -19.68 -21.31 -11.42
C LEU A 500 -20.46 -22.07 -12.51
N CYS A 501 -19.91 -23.18 -13.04
CA CYS A 501 -20.59 -24.02 -14.01
C CYS A 501 -21.84 -24.68 -13.40
N LEU A 502 -21.74 -25.21 -12.17
CA LEU A 502 -22.87 -25.79 -11.45
C LEU A 502 -23.99 -24.78 -11.23
N GLY A 503 -23.66 -23.53 -10.91
CA GLY A 503 -24.66 -22.47 -10.76
C GLY A 503 -25.45 -22.15 -12.01
N ASN A 504 -24.84 -22.31 -13.18
CA ASN A 504 -25.52 -22.11 -14.46
C ASN A 504 -26.28 -23.35 -14.96
N THR A 505 -26.07 -24.52 -14.36
CA THR A 505 -26.63 -25.80 -14.86
C THR A 505 -27.59 -26.48 -13.89
N GLN A 506 -27.36 -26.39 -12.59
CA GLN A 506 -28.09 -27.13 -11.55
C GLN A 506 -28.81 -26.23 -10.53
N GLY A 507 -28.78 -24.91 -10.74
CA GLY A 507 -29.54 -23.97 -9.94
C GLY A 507 -28.87 -23.56 -8.63
N LYS A 508 -29.59 -22.74 -7.87
CA LYS A 508 -29.06 -21.90 -6.78
C LYS A 508 -28.50 -22.68 -5.60
N ASP A 509 -29.17 -23.73 -5.15
CA ASP A 509 -28.78 -24.45 -3.93
C ASP A 509 -27.49 -25.27 -4.15
N VAL A 510 -27.36 -25.91 -5.31
CA VAL A 510 -26.14 -26.62 -5.71
C VAL A 510 -24.97 -25.65 -5.85
N TYR A 511 -25.22 -24.48 -6.43
CA TYR A 511 -24.21 -23.42 -6.56
C TYR A 511 -23.67 -22.97 -5.20
N ILE A 512 -24.59 -22.70 -4.27
CA ILE A 512 -24.26 -22.29 -2.90
C ILE A 512 -23.39 -23.32 -2.21
N ASN A 513 -23.72 -24.60 -2.32
CA ASN A 513 -22.95 -25.67 -1.68
C ASN A 513 -21.56 -25.81 -2.32
N ALA A 514 -21.48 -25.77 -3.65
CA ALA A 514 -20.20 -25.81 -4.35
C ALA A 514 -19.28 -24.63 -3.99
N LEU A 515 -19.84 -23.42 -3.83
CA LEU A 515 -19.06 -22.26 -3.37
C LEU A 515 -18.63 -22.37 -1.91
N ARG A 516 -19.44 -22.96 -1.03
CA ARG A 516 -19.05 -23.24 0.36
C ARG A 516 -17.88 -24.21 0.42
N ASP A 517 -17.87 -25.22 -0.45
CA ASP A 517 -16.76 -26.16 -0.56
C ASP A 517 -15.46 -25.47 -0.98
N VAL A 518 -15.55 -24.45 -1.87
CA VAL A 518 -14.38 -23.63 -2.24
C VAL A 518 -13.85 -22.85 -1.03
N VAL A 519 -14.74 -22.22 -0.26
CA VAL A 519 -14.36 -21.46 0.94
C VAL A 519 -13.72 -22.36 2.01
N ALA A 520 -14.27 -23.55 2.23
CA ALA A 520 -13.79 -24.47 3.25
C ALA A 520 -12.44 -25.11 2.89
N ASN A 521 -12.24 -25.48 1.63
CA ASN A 521 -11.07 -26.26 1.23
C ASN A 521 -9.87 -25.41 0.77
N TYR A 522 -10.07 -24.12 0.45
CA TYR A 522 -9.01 -23.24 -0.08
C TYR A 522 -8.88 -21.91 0.68
N PRO A 523 -8.69 -21.92 2.01
CA PRO A 523 -8.60 -20.70 2.81
C PRO A 523 -7.41 -19.82 2.39
N SER A 524 -7.57 -18.50 2.46
CA SER A 524 -6.58 -17.47 2.08
C SER A 524 -6.24 -17.43 0.58
N SER A 525 -7.08 -18.00 -0.28
CA SER A 525 -6.93 -17.92 -1.74
C SER A 525 -7.76 -16.79 -2.34
N ALA A 526 -7.36 -16.27 -3.51
CA ALA A 526 -8.16 -15.27 -4.22
C ALA A 526 -9.54 -15.83 -4.62
N GLU A 527 -9.60 -17.14 -4.88
CA GLU A 527 -10.81 -17.86 -5.24
C GLU A 527 -11.76 -18.05 -4.06
N GLU A 528 -11.25 -18.18 -2.84
CA GLU A 528 -12.05 -18.16 -1.61
C GLU A 528 -12.69 -16.79 -1.41
N VAL A 529 -11.93 -15.69 -1.55
CA VAL A 529 -12.49 -14.32 -1.51
C VAL A 529 -13.61 -14.17 -2.55
N LYS A 530 -13.38 -14.63 -3.78
CA LYS A 530 -14.40 -14.57 -4.84
C LYS A 530 -15.61 -15.45 -4.53
N ALA A 531 -15.43 -16.64 -3.99
CA ALA A 531 -16.52 -17.52 -3.59
C ALA A 531 -17.37 -16.89 -2.48
N LYS A 532 -16.73 -16.23 -1.50
CA LYS A 532 -17.40 -15.47 -0.43
C LYS A 532 -18.22 -14.31 -0.99
N GLU A 533 -17.68 -13.54 -1.93
CA GLU A 533 -18.41 -12.46 -2.61
C GLU A 533 -19.66 -12.99 -3.33
N ILE A 534 -19.53 -14.09 -4.05
CA ILE A 534 -20.65 -14.69 -4.80
C ILE A 534 -21.69 -15.27 -3.82
N LEU A 535 -21.27 -15.94 -2.75
CA LEU A 535 -22.19 -16.45 -1.72
C LEU A 535 -22.98 -15.32 -1.06
N ARG A 536 -22.33 -14.18 -0.80
CA ARG A 536 -22.96 -12.97 -0.27
C ARG A 536 -24.06 -12.46 -1.22
N PHE A 537 -23.79 -12.45 -2.52
CA PHE A 537 -24.75 -12.05 -3.54
C PHE A 537 -25.92 -13.05 -3.69
N LEU A 538 -25.63 -14.36 -3.73
CA LEU A 538 -26.64 -15.39 -3.98
C LEU A 538 -27.63 -15.54 -2.84
N LYS A 539 -27.19 -15.40 -1.60
CA LYS A 539 -28.06 -15.71 -0.45
C LYS A 539 -28.97 -14.58 -0.01
N GLY A 540 -28.67 -13.33 -0.36
CA GLY A 540 -29.35 -12.21 0.26
C GLY A 540 -29.08 -12.26 1.77
N ASP A 541 -27.96 -11.66 2.17
CA ASP A 541 -27.51 -11.43 3.54
C ASP A 541 -28.48 -11.88 4.65
N GLN A 542 -28.18 -13.00 5.33
CA GLN A 542 -28.45 -13.16 6.77
C GLN A 542 -27.73 -14.36 7.44
N ASP A 543 -27.56 -15.51 6.77
CA ASP A 543 -27.09 -16.75 7.43
C ASP A 543 -25.90 -17.50 6.77
N ALA A 544 -25.08 -16.84 5.94
CA ALA A 544 -24.03 -17.55 5.19
C ALA A 544 -22.77 -17.92 6.01
N PHE A 545 -22.61 -17.39 7.23
CA PHE A 545 -21.53 -17.72 8.16
C PHE A 545 -22.07 -17.83 9.59
N ILE A 546 -22.79 -18.90 9.91
CA ILE A 546 -23.06 -19.25 11.32
C ILE A 546 -22.72 -20.72 11.53
N GLU A 547 -21.43 -21.03 11.47
CA GLU A 547 -20.79 -21.98 12.38
C GLU A 547 -19.39 -21.45 12.69
N ILE A 548 -19.34 -20.42 13.53
CA ILE A 548 -18.09 -20.01 14.20
C ILE A 548 -17.93 -20.98 15.38
N SER A 549 -16.85 -21.77 15.41
CA SER A 549 -16.59 -22.67 16.53
C SER A 549 -16.37 -21.86 17.82
N GLN A 550 -16.74 -22.40 18.99
CA GLN A 550 -16.50 -21.73 20.28
C GLN A 550 -15.03 -21.30 20.44
N ASN A 551 -14.10 -22.12 19.96
CA ASN A 551 -12.65 -21.84 19.95
C ASN A 551 -12.28 -20.52 19.27
N THR A 552 -13.00 -20.11 18.23
CA THR A 552 -12.75 -18.84 17.51
C THR A 552 -13.35 -17.61 18.22
N LEU A 553 -14.42 -17.78 19.01
CA LEU A 553 -14.91 -16.71 19.89
C LEU A 553 -13.98 -16.49 21.09
N ASP A 554 -13.38 -17.55 21.61
CA ASP A 554 -12.47 -17.50 22.75
C ASP A 554 -11.15 -16.75 22.44
N GLN A 555 -10.83 -16.57 21.16
CA GLN A 555 -9.69 -15.75 20.70
C GLN A 555 -10.02 -14.25 20.60
N THR A 556 -11.27 -13.86 20.82
CA THR A 556 -11.69 -12.45 20.79
C THR A 556 -11.71 -11.84 22.19
N ASN A 557 -11.41 -10.55 22.31
CA ASN A 557 -11.50 -9.84 23.59
C ASN A 557 -12.89 -9.25 23.86
N PHE A 558 -13.96 -9.82 23.30
CA PHE A 558 -15.31 -9.31 23.51
C PHE A 558 -15.79 -9.57 24.94
N LYS A 559 -16.38 -8.54 25.57
CA LYS A 559 -16.86 -8.58 26.97
C LYS A 559 -18.32 -8.15 27.06
N LEU A 560 -19.08 -8.82 27.92
CA LEU A 560 -20.42 -8.37 28.31
C LEU A 560 -20.27 -7.34 29.43
N GLU A 561 -20.69 -6.10 29.21
CA GLU A 561 -20.52 -5.00 30.17
C GLU A 561 -21.82 -4.17 30.24
N ASP A 562 -22.82 -4.66 30.99
CA ASP A 562 -24.18 -4.10 30.96
C ASP A 562 -24.29 -2.63 31.43
N ASP A 563 -23.45 -2.24 32.40
CA ASP A 563 -23.43 -0.92 33.04
C ASP A 563 -22.44 0.08 32.40
N LYS A 564 -21.94 -0.24 31.21
CA LYS A 564 -21.04 0.65 30.46
C LYS A 564 -21.78 1.37 29.35
N MET A 565 -21.14 2.41 28.83
CA MET A 565 -21.64 3.14 27.67
C MET A 565 -21.72 2.21 26.45
N HIS A 566 -22.92 2.12 25.89
CA HIS A 566 -23.24 1.38 24.68
C HIS A 566 -23.48 2.33 23.50
N PHE A 567 -23.29 1.76 22.32
CA PHE A 567 -23.62 2.33 21.02
C PHE A 567 -24.58 1.40 20.31
N VAL A 568 -25.33 1.96 19.36
CA VAL A 568 -26.05 1.18 18.36
C VAL A 568 -25.30 1.35 17.04
N LEU A 569 -24.73 0.25 16.56
CA LEU A 569 -23.96 0.17 15.33
C LEU A 569 -24.90 -0.26 14.21
N ILE A 570 -25.04 0.57 13.18
CA ILE A 570 -25.75 0.25 11.95
C ILE A 570 -24.73 -0.04 10.86
N VAL A 571 -24.93 -1.15 10.16
CA VAL A 571 -24.03 -1.66 9.14
C VAL A 571 -24.81 -1.69 7.84
N LEU A 572 -24.38 -0.92 6.85
CA LEU A 572 -25.01 -0.94 5.53
C LEU A 572 -24.21 -1.87 4.62
N PHE A 573 -24.87 -2.81 3.96
CA PHE A 573 -24.23 -3.79 3.08
C PHE A 573 -24.42 -3.38 1.62
N ASP A 574 -23.32 -3.23 0.89
CA ASP A 574 -23.29 -2.80 -0.52
C ASP A 574 -24.12 -1.53 -0.82
N PRO A 575 -23.97 -0.44 -0.05
CA PRO A 575 -24.70 0.78 -0.35
C PRO A 575 -24.06 1.49 -1.55
N GLN A 576 -24.86 1.77 -2.59
CA GLN A 576 -24.46 2.72 -3.64
C GLN A 576 -24.13 4.09 -3.00
N ASP A 577 -23.19 4.88 -3.55
CA ASP A 577 -22.69 6.11 -2.90
C ASP A 577 -23.79 7.07 -2.37
N LYS A 578 -24.91 7.19 -3.07
CA LYS A 578 -26.04 8.06 -2.66
C LYS A 578 -26.93 7.48 -1.54
N VAL A 579 -26.77 6.20 -1.21
CA VAL A 579 -27.61 5.47 -0.24
C VAL A 579 -27.14 5.73 1.18
N VAL A 580 -25.83 5.88 1.41
CA VAL A 580 -25.27 6.15 2.75
C VAL A 580 -25.76 7.49 3.29
N ASP A 581 -25.75 8.53 2.46
CA ASP A 581 -26.23 9.85 2.86
C ASP A 581 -27.74 9.88 3.10
N LYS A 582 -28.52 9.16 2.28
CA LYS A 582 -29.96 8.99 2.51
C LYS A 582 -30.26 8.23 3.80
N ALA A 583 -29.50 7.18 4.10
CA ALA A 583 -29.64 6.43 5.34
C ALA A 583 -29.34 7.32 6.56
N LYS A 584 -28.28 8.15 6.51
CA LYS A 584 -27.98 9.11 7.57
C LYS A 584 -29.10 10.12 7.80
N ILE A 585 -29.69 10.65 6.73
CA ILE A 585 -30.83 11.57 6.82
C ILE A 585 -32.03 10.85 7.47
N SER A 586 -32.39 9.66 6.98
CA SER A 586 -33.49 8.85 7.52
C SER A 586 -33.31 8.52 9.00
N ILE A 587 -32.11 8.12 9.42
CA ILE A 587 -31.78 7.83 10.82
C ILE A 587 -31.87 9.11 11.67
N SER A 588 -31.40 10.24 11.14
CA SER A 588 -31.51 11.54 11.81
C SER A 588 -32.97 11.94 12.03
N ASP A 589 -33.80 11.80 11.00
CA ASP A 589 -35.23 12.13 11.06
C ASP A 589 -35.98 11.21 12.04
N TYR A 590 -35.68 9.90 12.01
CA TYR A 590 -36.21 8.93 12.99
C TYR A 590 -35.85 9.34 14.41
N ASN A 591 -34.59 9.71 14.66
CA ASN A 591 -34.14 10.14 15.99
C ASN A 591 -34.79 11.45 16.44
N GLN A 592 -35.04 12.39 15.54
CA GLN A 592 -35.76 13.63 15.87
C GLN A 592 -37.23 13.38 16.21
N ASN A 593 -37.86 12.38 15.59
CA ASN A 593 -39.27 12.06 15.80
C ASN A 593 -39.50 11.20 17.06
N TYR A 594 -38.60 10.25 17.34
CA TYR A 594 -38.80 9.24 18.38
C TYR A 594 -37.85 9.34 19.58
N HIS A 595 -36.70 10.00 19.43
CA HIS A 595 -35.62 10.03 20.42
C HIS A 595 -35.04 11.44 20.66
N LYS A 596 -35.89 12.47 20.56
CA LYS A 596 -35.51 13.87 20.72
C LYS A 596 -34.94 14.19 22.12
N PRO A 597 -35.54 13.71 23.24
CA PRO A 597 -35.01 13.95 24.58
C PRO A 597 -33.61 13.36 24.82
N GLU A 598 -33.26 12.26 24.16
CA GLU A 598 -32.03 11.50 24.36
C GLU A 598 -30.79 12.17 23.75
N ASN A 599 -30.98 13.21 22.92
CA ASN A 599 -29.90 14.01 22.31
C ASN A 599 -28.77 13.15 21.71
N LEU A 600 -29.17 12.09 20.99
CA LEU A 600 -28.27 11.09 20.43
C LEU A 600 -27.29 11.71 19.42
N LYS A 601 -26.05 11.21 19.40
CA LYS A 601 -25.03 11.65 18.44
C LYS A 601 -24.78 10.56 17.41
N MET A 602 -24.71 10.95 16.14
CA MET A 602 -24.40 10.03 15.04
C MET A 602 -22.97 10.28 14.53
N THR A 603 -22.24 9.21 14.22
CA THR A 603 -20.92 9.28 13.57
C THR A 603 -20.80 8.18 12.54
N SER A 604 -20.12 8.43 11.42
CA SER A 604 -19.93 7.43 10.37
C SER A 604 -18.46 7.08 10.25
N VAL A 605 -18.17 5.78 10.11
CA VAL A 605 -16.81 5.20 10.03
C VAL A 605 -16.84 4.08 8.99
N GLU A 606 -15.75 3.77 8.32
CA GLU A 606 -15.64 2.61 7.41
C GLU A 606 -15.00 1.44 8.19
N LEU A 607 -15.57 0.23 8.13
CA LEU A 607 -15.07 -0.94 8.87
C LEU A 607 -13.72 -1.43 8.31
N ASP A 608 -13.62 -1.48 6.99
CA ASP A 608 -12.41 -1.81 6.25
C ASP A 608 -12.33 -0.94 4.99
N ILE A 609 -11.12 -0.44 4.73
CA ILE A 609 -10.76 0.39 3.58
C ILE A 609 -10.83 -0.44 2.28
N GLU A 610 -10.67 -1.77 2.37
CA GLU A 610 -10.71 -2.69 1.22
C GLU A 610 -12.14 -3.08 0.82
N ILE A 611 -13.06 -3.21 1.80
CA ILE A 611 -14.42 -3.72 1.60
C ILE A 611 -15.44 -2.58 1.43
N ASN A 612 -15.05 -1.33 1.75
CA ASN A 612 -15.90 -0.13 1.67
C ASN A 612 -17.26 -0.33 2.38
N GLN A 613 -17.24 -0.91 3.59
CA GLN A 613 -18.43 -1.19 4.38
C GLN A 613 -18.69 -0.05 5.38
N PRO A 614 -19.68 0.83 5.14
CA PRO A 614 -19.93 1.96 6.00
C PRO A 614 -20.70 1.55 7.24
N LEU A 615 -20.19 2.03 8.36
CA LEU A 615 -20.77 1.92 9.69
C LEU A 615 -21.34 3.28 10.09
N ILE A 616 -22.54 3.26 10.65
CA ILE A 616 -23.17 4.42 11.30
C ILE A 616 -23.33 4.09 12.77
N LEU A 617 -22.66 4.85 13.62
CA LEU A 617 -22.64 4.67 15.06
C LEU A 617 -23.54 5.70 15.74
N ILE A 618 -24.53 5.22 16.48
CA ILE A 618 -25.43 6.04 17.29
C ILE A 618 -24.96 5.95 18.74
N ARG A 619 -24.60 7.09 19.31
CA ARG A 619 -23.88 7.22 20.58
C ARG A 619 -24.75 7.83 21.67
N LYS A 620 -24.31 7.63 22.92
CA LYS A 620 -24.88 8.11 24.19
C LYS A 620 -25.98 7.24 24.81
N PHE A 621 -25.79 5.92 24.83
CA PHE A 621 -26.60 5.06 25.69
C PHE A 621 -25.77 4.70 26.92
N ASP A 622 -26.21 5.13 28.10
CA ASP A 622 -25.44 4.94 29.34
C ASP A 622 -25.45 3.48 29.82
N THR A 623 -26.45 2.69 29.41
CA THR A 623 -26.62 1.29 29.79
C THR A 623 -27.03 0.42 28.60
N ARG A 624 -26.81 -0.89 28.73
CA ARG A 624 -27.29 -1.89 27.78
C ARG A 624 -28.80 -1.78 27.56
N SER A 625 -29.57 -1.60 28.65
CA SER A 625 -31.03 -1.52 28.58
C SER A 625 -31.51 -0.36 27.70
N ALA A 626 -30.88 0.82 27.84
CA ALA A 626 -31.22 1.98 27.01
C ALA A 626 -30.91 1.73 25.51
N ALA A 627 -29.75 1.14 25.21
CA ALA A 627 -29.38 0.80 23.83
C ALA A 627 -30.25 -0.31 23.23
N MET A 628 -30.61 -1.31 24.03
CA MET A 628 -31.50 -2.40 23.61
C MET A 628 -32.92 -1.89 23.37
N LYS A 629 -33.42 -0.94 24.17
CA LYS A 629 -34.74 -0.32 23.92
C LYS A 629 -34.76 0.43 22.58
N TYR A 630 -33.67 1.12 22.24
CA TYR A 630 -33.50 1.75 20.93
C TYR A 630 -33.44 0.71 19.81
N TYR A 631 -32.62 -0.34 19.97
CA TYR A 631 -32.52 -1.46 19.04
C TYR A 631 -33.89 -2.11 18.77
N GLU A 632 -34.67 -2.40 19.80
CA GLU A 632 -36.02 -2.94 19.64
C GLU A 632 -36.96 -1.98 18.90
N GLY A 633 -36.82 -0.67 19.13
CA GLY A 633 -37.58 0.38 18.43
C GLY A 633 -37.34 0.38 16.93
N ILE A 634 -36.07 0.28 16.50
CA ILE A 634 -35.71 0.24 15.08
C ILE A 634 -36.11 -1.08 14.42
N GLN A 635 -36.06 -2.19 15.15
CA GLN A 635 -36.51 -3.50 14.66
C GLN A 635 -38.03 -3.58 14.49
N ARG A 636 -38.81 -2.84 15.28
CA ARG A 636 -40.28 -2.74 15.11
C ARG A 636 -40.70 -1.87 13.93
N LYS A 637 -39.88 -0.90 13.55
CA LYS A 637 -40.18 0.09 12.50
C LYS A 637 -39.02 0.26 11.50
N PRO A 638 -38.53 -0.82 10.85
CA PRO A 638 -37.32 -0.76 10.03
C PRO A 638 -37.45 0.18 8.83
N LYS A 639 -38.64 0.23 8.21
CA LYS A 639 -38.93 1.10 7.06
C LYS A 639 -39.03 2.59 7.41
N GLU A 640 -39.39 2.91 8.64
CA GLU A 640 -39.36 4.30 9.14
C GLU A 640 -37.95 4.69 9.61
N PHE A 641 -37.13 3.71 10.01
CA PHE A 641 -35.76 3.95 10.45
C PHE A 641 -34.82 4.24 9.26
N ILE A 642 -34.82 3.38 8.24
CA ILE A 642 -34.09 3.59 6.98
C ILE A 642 -35.06 3.43 5.81
N THR A 643 -35.45 4.55 5.20
CA THR A 643 -36.39 4.55 4.08
C THR A 643 -35.71 4.25 2.75
N GLY A 644 -36.22 3.26 2.01
CA GLY A 644 -35.79 2.95 0.64
C GLY A 644 -34.47 2.17 0.54
N PHE A 645 -34.01 1.57 1.64
CA PHE A 645 -32.86 0.67 1.67
C PHE A 645 -33.04 -0.39 2.75
N ASP A 646 -33.12 -1.65 2.33
CA ASP A 646 -33.44 -2.78 3.22
C ASP A 646 -32.19 -3.60 3.61
N ASN A 647 -31.04 -3.35 2.97
CA ASN A 647 -29.83 -4.17 3.17
C ASN A 647 -28.91 -3.63 4.29
N TRP A 648 -29.40 -3.68 5.53
CA TRP A 648 -28.68 -3.22 6.70
C TRP A 648 -28.90 -4.12 7.92
N GLU A 649 -27.91 -4.13 8.81
CA GLU A 649 -28.02 -4.79 10.12
C GLU A 649 -27.72 -3.79 11.23
N SER A 650 -28.15 -4.11 12.45
CA SER A 650 -27.89 -3.30 13.63
C SER A 650 -27.41 -4.15 14.80
N PHE A 651 -26.51 -3.61 15.61
CA PHE A 651 -25.94 -4.28 16.78
C PHE A 651 -25.86 -3.31 17.96
N VAL A 652 -26.19 -3.78 19.17
CA VAL A 652 -25.86 -3.04 20.40
C VAL A 652 -24.46 -3.44 20.84
N ILE A 653 -23.58 -2.46 21.01
CA ILE A 653 -22.15 -2.69 21.22
C ILE A 653 -21.54 -1.74 22.25
N THR A 654 -20.68 -2.23 23.13
CA THR A 654 -19.93 -1.39 24.07
C THR A 654 -18.78 -0.68 23.35
N GLN A 655 -18.26 0.41 23.92
CA GLN A 655 -17.09 1.08 23.35
C GLN A 655 -15.88 0.14 23.21
N ASN A 656 -15.67 -0.77 24.16
CA ASN A 656 -14.58 -1.74 24.13
C ASN A 656 -14.76 -2.77 23.00
N ASN A 657 -15.93 -3.38 22.90
CA ASN A 657 -16.22 -4.35 21.84
C ASN A 657 -16.17 -3.69 20.45
N TYR A 658 -16.57 -2.42 20.34
CA TYR A 658 -16.47 -1.68 19.09
C TYR A 658 -15.01 -1.47 18.65
N ARG A 659 -14.10 -1.17 19.59
CA ARG A 659 -12.66 -1.10 19.28
C ARG A 659 -12.11 -2.45 18.82
N GLU A 660 -12.58 -3.53 19.43
CA GLU A 660 -12.17 -4.87 19.04
C GLU A 660 -12.69 -5.28 17.65
N VAL A 661 -13.93 -4.90 17.29
CA VAL A 661 -14.47 -5.04 15.93
C VAL A 661 -13.61 -4.28 14.91
N LEU A 662 -13.21 -3.04 15.22
CA LEU A 662 -12.32 -2.27 14.34
C LEU A 662 -10.91 -2.87 14.23
N ARG A 663 -10.39 -3.46 15.31
CA ARG A 663 -9.09 -4.15 15.32
C ARG A 663 -9.11 -5.40 14.44
N LEU A 664 -10.17 -6.20 14.56
CA LEU A 664 -10.35 -7.42 13.78
C LEU A 664 -10.72 -7.13 12.32
N LYS A 665 -11.27 -5.94 12.03
CA LYS A 665 -11.80 -5.54 10.71
C LYS A 665 -12.91 -6.46 10.18
N THR A 666 -13.58 -7.18 11.08
CA THR A 666 -14.69 -8.09 10.78
C THR A 666 -15.78 -7.94 11.83
N LEU A 667 -17.04 -8.07 11.41
CA LEU A 667 -18.21 -8.12 12.28
C LEU A 667 -18.68 -9.56 12.57
N THR A 668 -18.06 -10.54 11.93
CA THR A 668 -18.53 -11.94 11.90
C THR A 668 -18.57 -12.55 13.29
N GLU A 669 -17.48 -12.43 14.04
CA GLU A 669 -17.34 -12.93 15.41
C GLU A 669 -18.25 -12.16 16.37
N TYR A 670 -18.37 -10.84 16.16
CA TYR A 670 -19.22 -10.00 16.99
C TYR A 670 -20.71 -10.27 16.78
N LYS A 671 -21.15 -10.61 15.56
CA LYS A 671 -22.54 -11.00 15.26
C LYS A 671 -22.93 -12.22 16.09
N THR A 672 -22.05 -13.21 16.17
CA THR A 672 -22.26 -14.41 17.00
C THR A 672 -22.26 -14.08 18.49
N PHE A 673 -21.30 -13.26 18.95
CA PHE A 673 -21.28 -12.78 20.33
C PHE A 673 -22.56 -12.02 20.72
N PHE A 674 -23.04 -11.14 19.83
CA PHE A 674 -24.25 -10.35 20.02
C PHE A 674 -25.49 -11.24 20.11
N LYS A 675 -25.65 -12.18 19.17
CA LYS A 675 -26.78 -13.11 19.17
C LYS A 675 -26.86 -13.88 20.49
N LYS A 676 -25.75 -14.49 20.92
CA LYS A 676 -25.67 -15.28 22.15
C LYS A 676 -25.95 -14.46 23.41
N ASN A 677 -25.32 -13.28 23.54
CA ASN A 677 -25.31 -12.55 24.81
C ASN A 677 -26.40 -11.48 24.92
N TYR A 678 -26.87 -10.94 23.79
CA TYR A 678 -27.85 -9.85 23.76
C TYR A 678 -29.25 -10.29 23.30
N LEU A 679 -29.37 -11.33 22.47
CA LEU A 679 -30.67 -11.75 21.90
C LEU A 679 -31.20 -13.06 22.49
N GLU A 680 -30.33 -14.04 22.80
CA GLU A 680 -30.73 -15.37 23.29
C GLU A 680 -30.92 -15.44 24.82
N GLY A 681 -30.59 -14.38 25.56
CA GLY A 681 -30.71 -14.31 27.03
C GLY A 681 -32.00 -13.66 27.55
N LYS A 682 -33.15 -13.85 26.90
CA LYS A 682 -34.47 -13.42 27.41
C LYS A 682 -35.22 -14.53 28.10
#